data_AF-A0A2S2P913-F1
#
_entry.id   AF-A0A2S2P913-F1
#
_cell.length_a   1.000
_cell.length_b   1.000
_cell.length_c   1.000
_cell.angle_alpha   90.00
_cell.angle_beta   90.00
_cell.angle_gamma   90.00
#
_symmetry.space_group_name_H-M   'P 1'
#
loop_
_entity.id
_entity.type
_entity.pdbx_description
1 polymer ?
#
loop_
_entity_poly.entity_id
_entity_poly.type
_entity_poly.pdbx_seq_one_letter_code
_entity_poly.pdbx_strand_id
1 'polypeptide(L)'
;MNSELVKEIRNGYYCTWLFKCSMCNITTKIESEEAGKYIQVNKASVTASIGIGIGYSQLNEFSAIVDIPCFSSNTYGKLFEQISQNIEQTAWEQMRLAGIEEKRLAIKAGDIDSDGTPLCIVVADGQWGKRSYKSKYDALSGAATIIGFRTNKILFVGIRNRYCCLCERAQALKLKAKDHKCFMNWDKASTGMEADGIAEGFVRSVELHGLKFNRLIGDGDSSVSKRLLELVPYGSHQLVKKIECRNHILRNYSTKLSALTKCTKYPTYLRQIITKNITKFSMAIRKAIQYRKELDISETDKIKGLQKDILNSPYHIFGQHKKCDVYFCKKPKNIENHVPATEKCGLMLEILSILRRVVDNAVSLILDVTNNACEQFNSIINKFIAGKRINFSLKQSYNTRIQAAIISYNTNGNFLNALHKNVMEKSPGMIGKRFLTSKKKKNENTRKRRLNFNRISLKKFKCTGPDEFYGLAEPLPIEERCTLEELEEKKNEFIKSITLCKNQRDSLEFDTREQSSSSKWFAERRNRLTASDFGKICKMRQTTSCRNTVFNKLYNSSGNINEPIACKYGKDMESAAIKSFENKMGVQVNRCGLYIDELYPYLGATPDGLIDQNTILEVKCPYAARDCLTLNEAIVTKKINFLKIQEDGQVVLKCDHSYFYQIIGQLKITSKLFCFFVVHTPNWTHIQKIEYNNQFWTEKMEWKLRRFYCECLLPEIVDPQYGKRFLISDIKEPEYIMQEKEKEK
;
A
#
# COMPACT_ATOMS: atom_id res chain seq x y z
N MET A 1 73.56 -6.97 -23.79
CA MET A 1 73.70 -5.52 -23.53
C MET A 1 73.73 -5.35 -22.01
N ASN A 2 74.82 -4.83 -21.45
CA ASN A 2 74.89 -4.51 -20.02
C ASN A 2 74.03 -3.28 -19.75
N SER A 3 72.81 -3.50 -19.26
CA SER A 3 71.88 -2.45 -18.87
C SER A 3 71.43 -2.69 -17.44
N GLU A 4 71.62 -1.69 -16.58
CA GLU A 4 71.27 -1.74 -15.16
C GLU A 4 69.90 -1.09 -14.94
N LEU A 5 69.07 -1.69 -14.10
CA LEU A 5 67.82 -1.09 -13.65
C LEU A 5 68.14 0.04 -12.66
N VAL A 6 67.85 1.28 -13.03
CA VAL A 6 68.09 2.46 -12.19
C VAL A 6 66.94 2.68 -11.22
N LYS A 7 65.71 2.58 -11.71
CA LYS A 7 64.51 2.90 -10.93
C LYS A 7 63.28 2.19 -11.46
N GLU A 8 62.46 1.71 -10.53
CA GLU A 8 61.07 1.33 -10.79
C GLU A 8 60.15 2.44 -10.26
N ILE A 9 59.26 2.94 -11.12
CA ILE A 9 58.20 3.89 -10.77
C ILE A 9 56.88 3.14 -10.82
N ARG A 10 56.23 3.00 -9.65
CA ARG A 10 54.93 2.33 -9.51
C ARG A 10 53.80 3.35 -9.45
N ASN A 11 52.75 3.15 -10.23
CA ASN A 11 51.52 3.93 -10.20
C ASN A 11 50.32 2.98 -10.18
N GLY A 12 49.97 2.50 -8.99
CA GLY A 12 48.98 1.43 -8.85
C GLY A 12 49.50 0.13 -9.46
N TYR A 13 48.73 -0.43 -10.39
CA TYR A 13 49.12 -1.65 -11.12
C TYR A 13 50.01 -1.37 -12.34
N TYR A 14 50.24 -0.10 -12.67
CA TYR A 14 51.10 0.29 -13.79
C TYR A 14 52.53 0.54 -13.30
N CYS A 15 53.51 -0.05 -13.99
CA CYS A 15 54.93 0.11 -13.66
C CYS A 15 55.71 0.70 -14.84
N THR A 16 56.71 1.49 -14.50
CA THR A 16 57.71 2.00 -15.45
C THR A 16 59.09 1.67 -14.91
N TRP A 17 59.88 0.97 -15.71
CA TRP A 17 61.27 0.64 -15.42
C TRP A 17 62.19 1.52 -16.24
N LEU A 18 63.17 2.13 -15.57
CA LEU A 18 64.21 2.94 -16.20
C LEU A 18 65.51 2.14 -16.18
N PHE A 19 65.98 1.76 -17.35
CA PHE A 19 67.25 1.07 -17.55
C PHE A 19 68.30 2.05 -18.03
N LYS A 20 69.53 1.93 -17.55
CA LYS A 20 70.67 2.70 -18.05
C LYS A 20 71.71 1.74 -18.64
N CYS A 21 72.11 1.99 -19.87
CA CYS A 21 73.16 1.21 -20.51
C CYS A 21 74.51 1.51 -19.87
N SER A 22 75.22 0.48 -19.40
CA SER A 22 76.53 0.61 -18.76
C SER A 22 77.63 1.02 -19.74
N MET A 23 77.42 0.86 -21.05
CA MET A 23 78.41 1.19 -22.10
C MET A 23 78.25 2.62 -22.65
N CYS A 24 77.01 3.09 -22.86
CA CYS A 24 76.74 4.39 -23.51
C CYS A 24 75.94 5.37 -22.65
N ASN A 25 75.62 5.02 -21.39
CA ASN A 25 74.83 5.83 -20.45
C ASN A 25 73.41 6.24 -20.92
N ILE A 26 72.93 5.72 -22.06
CA ILE A 26 71.57 5.96 -22.54
C ILE A 26 70.56 5.36 -21.58
N THR A 27 69.54 6.14 -21.22
CA THR A 27 68.44 5.70 -20.36
C THR A 27 67.25 5.26 -21.23
N THR A 28 66.88 3.99 -21.11
CA THR A 28 65.73 3.40 -21.81
C THR A 28 64.57 3.23 -20.84
N LYS A 29 63.40 3.70 -21.24
CA LYS A 29 62.14 3.54 -20.48
C LYS A 29 61.40 2.32 -21.00
N ILE A 30 61.08 1.38 -20.12
CA ILE A 30 60.21 0.24 -20.40
C ILE A 30 58.95 0.38 -19.55
N GLU A 31 57.79 0.21 -20.17
CA GLU A 31 56.48 0.34 -19.52
C GLU A 31 55.79 -1.02 -19.42
N SER A 32 55.01 -1.24 -18.36
CA SER A 32 54.30 -2.50 -18.14
C SER A 32 53.21 -2.79 -19.19
N GLU A 33 52.76 -1.77 -19.91
CA GLU A 33 51.74 -1.89 -20.96
C GLU A 33 52.02 -0.97 -22.15
N GLU A 34 51.71 -1.44 -23.37
CA GLU A 34 51.74 -0.63 -24.59
C GLU A 34 50.52 0.30 -24.67
N ALA A 35 50.75 1.58 -24.96
CA ALA A 35 49.68 2.55 -25.15
C ALA A 35 48.77 2.20 -26.35
N GLY A 36 47.45 2.34 -26.20
CA GLY A 36 46.47 2.24 -27.28
C GLY A 36 46.03 0.83 -27.67
N LYS A 37 46.63 -0.23 -27.12
CA LYS A 37 46.27 -1.62 -27.45
C LYS A 37 45.13 -2.17 -26.60
N TYR A 38 45.11 -1.83 -25.31
CA TYR A 38 44.11 -2.25 -24.33
C TYR A 38 43.72 -1.08 -23.42
N ILE A 39 42.61 -1.24 -22.69
CA ILE A 39 42.30 -0.33 -21.58
C ILE A 39 43.44 -0.45 -20.55
N GLN A 40 44.09 0.66 -20.21
CA GLN A 40 45.17 0.70 -19.22
C GLN A 40 44.80 -0.04 -17.93
N VAL A 41 45.73 -0.79 -17.36
CA VAL A 41 45.53 -1.70 -16.21
C VAL A 41 44.78 -1.04 -15.07
N ASN A 42 45.11 0.21 -14.71
CA ASN A 42 44.43 0.90 -13.62
C ASN A 42 42.95 1.16 -13.94
N LYS A 43 42.65 1.61 -15.17
CA LYS A 43 41.26 1.78 -15.65
C LYS A 43 40.55 0.45 -15.78
N ALA A 44 41.25 -0.59 -16.22
CA ALA A 44 40.73 -1.95 -16.32
C ALA A 44 40.38 -2.53 -14.95
N SER A 45 41.22 -2.33 -13.92
CA SER A 45 40.97 -2.75 -12.54
C SER A 45 39.75 -2.05 -11.93
N VAL A 46 39.59 -0.74 -12.16
CA VAL A 46 38.38 0.00 -11.74
C VAL A 46 37.15 -0.52 -12.47
N THR A 47 37.23 -0.73 -13.78
CA THR A 47 36.15 -1.31 -14.59
C THR A 47 35.76 -2.71 -14.11
N ALA A 48 36.76 -3.54 -13.79
CA ALA A 48 36.56 -4.87 -13.24
C ALA A 48 35.84 -4.80 -11.89
N SER A 49 36.24 -3.87 -11.00
CA SER A 49 35.60 -3.66 -9.70
C SER A 49 34.10 -3.38 -9.82
N ILE A 50 33.70 -2.57 -10.82
CA ILE A 50 32.29 -2.29 -11.12
C ILE A 50 31.61 -3.55 -11.66
N GLY A 51 32.23 -4.25 -12.63
CA GLY A 51 31.69 -5.43 -13.29
C GLY A 51 31.43 -6.64 -12.36
N ILE A 52 32.22 -6.76 -11.29
CA ILE A 52 32.06 -7.80 -10.26
C ILE A 52 31.23 -7.32 -9.06
N GLY A 53 30.94 -6.02 -8.97
CA GLY A 53 30.07 -5.46 -7.94
C GLY A 53 30.78 -5.17 -6.61
N ILE A 54 32.06 -4.81 -6.63
CA ILE A 54 32.85 -4.43 -5.44
C ILE A 54 33.26 -2.96 -5.48
N GLY A 55 33.66 -2.39 -4.33
CA GLY A 55 34.22 -1.04 -4.23
C GLY A 55 35.74 -1.02 -4.02
N TYR A 56 36.29 0.15 -3.73
CA TYR A 56 37.73 0.34 -3.49
C TYR A 56 38.26 -0.54 -2.35
N SER A 57 37.58 -0.60 -1.21
CA SER A 57 38.04 -1.35 -0.04
C SER A 57 38.25 -2.83 -0.35
N GLN A 58 37.32 -3.45 -1.07
CA GLN A 58 37.44 -4.87 -1.46
C GLN A 58 38.50 -5.08 -2.55
N LEU A 59 38.70 -4.11 -3.45
CA LEU A 59 39.77 -4.18 -4.44
C LEU A 59 41.14 -4.09 -3.76
N ASN A 60 41.26 -3.22 -2.76
CA ASN A 60 42.48 -3.09 -1.95
C ASN A 60 42.76 -4.37 -1.17
N GLU A 61 41.73 -4.96 -0.55
CA GLU A 61 41.81 -6.25 0.14
C GLU A 61 42.25 -7.37 -0.81
N PHE A 62 41.65 -7.47 -2.00
CA PHE A 62 42.07 -8.43 -3.02
C PHE A 62 43.56 -8.26 -3.39
N SER A 63 44.00 -7.02 -3.58
CA SER A 63 45.38 -6.73 -3.97
C SER A 63 46.36 -7.07 -2.86
N ALA A 64 46.00 -6.77 -1.61
CA ALA A 64 46.80 -7.13 -0.43
C ALA A 64 46.93 -8.65 -0.27
N ILE A 65 45.88 -9.43 -0.56
CA ILE A 65 45.92 -10.90 -0.49
C ILE A 65 46.82 -11.50 -1.57
N VAL A 66 46.81 -10.91 -2.77
CA VAL A 66 47.67 -11.35 -3.89
C VAL A 66 49.08 -10.75 -3.80
N ASP A 67 49.36 -9.96 -2.74
CA ASP A 67 50.61 -9.27 -2.49
C ASP A 67 51.04 -8.31 -3.62
N ILE A 68 50.05 -7.58 -4.17
CA ILE A 68 50.24 -6.56 -5.20
C ILE A 68 49.83 -5.18 -4.66
N PRO A 69 50.67 -4.13 -4.82
CA PRO A 69 50.31 -2.78 -4.43
C PRO A 69 49.07 -2.24 -5.17
N CYS A 70 48.08 -1.75 -4.43
CA CYS A 70 46.93 -1.06 -4.99
C CYS A 70 47.18 0.46 -5.08
N PHE A 71 46.51 1.16 -6.00
CA PHE A 71 46.55 2.62 -6.04
C PHE A 71 45.75 3.24 -4.87
N SER A 72 45.98 4.52 -4.60
CA SER A 72 45.28 5.26 -3.54
C SER A 72 43.77 5.41 -3.81
N SER A 73 42.98 5.63 -2.74
CA SER A 73 41.54 5.93 -2.83
C SER A 73 41.25 7.16 -3.71
N ASN A 74 42.13 8.18 -3.68
CA ASN A 74 42.01 9.37 -4.52
C ASN A 74 42.22 9.04 -6.00
N THR A 75 43.22 8.22 -6.32
CA THR A 75 43.46 7.74 -7.68
C THR A 75 42.29 6.90 -8.20
N TYR A 76 41.74 6.01 -7.35
CA TYR A 76 40.52 5.25 -7.68
C TYR A 76 39.35 6.17 -8.01
N GLY A 77 39.11 7.21 -7.20
CA GLY A 77 38.03 8.18 -7.44
C GLY A 77 38.13 8.89 -8.78
N LYS A 78 39.33 9.37 -9.16
CA LYS A 78 39.57 10.03 -10.46
C LYS A 78 39.33 9.08 -11.64
N LEU A 79 39.85 7.85 -11.55
CA LEU A 79 39.65 6.84 -12.59
C LEU A 79 38.19 6.39 -12.67
N PHE A 80 37.51 6.28 -11.53
CA PHE A 80 36.09 5.94 -11.45
C PHE A 80 35.22 6.98 -12.17
N GLU A 81 35.52 8.27 -12.01
CA GLU A 81 34.78 9.35 -12.67
C GLU A 81 34.91 9.27 -14.20
N GLN A 82 36.13 9.05 -14.72
CA GLN A 82 36.37 8.84 -16.15
C GLN A 82 35.61 7.62 -16.69
N ILE A 83 35.67 6.50 -15.97
CA ILE A 83 34.95 5.27 -16.37
C ILE A 83 33.44 5.44 -16.25
N SER A 84 32.95 6.24 -15.30
CA SER A 84 31.52 6.50 -15.15
C SER A 84 30.95 7.21 -16.36
N GLN A 85 31.67 8.17 -16.95
CA GLN A 85 31.23 8.86 -18.16
C GLN A 85 31.13 7.89 -19.35
N ASN A 86 32.14 7.02 -19.50
CA ASN A 86 32.13 5.99 -20.56
C ASN A 86 30.99 4.98 -20.38
N ILE A 87 30.72 4.57 -19.13
CA ILE A 87 29.59 3.67 -18.81
C ILE A 87 28.26 4.35 -19.10
N GLU A 88 28.09 5.62 -18.72
CA GLU A 88 26.89 6.41 -18.96
C GLU A 88 26.58 6.50 -20.47
N GLN A 89 27.56 6.88 -21.29
CA GLN A 89 27.42 6.94 -22.75
C GLN A 89 27.08 5.58 -23.35
N THR A 90 27.78 4.51 -22.91
CA THR A 90 27.52 3.15 -23.39
C THR A 90 26.08 2.70 -23.03
N ALA A 91 25.60 3.04 -21.83
CA ALA A 91 24.26 2.67 -21.38
C ALA A 91 23.19 3.37 -22.21
N TRP A 92 23.34 4.67 -22.48
CA TRP A 92 22.44 5.44 -23.35
C TRP A 92 22.38 4.88 -24.77
N GLU A 93 23.54 4.57 -25.36
CA GLU A 93 23.58 3.97 -26.70
C GLU A 93 22.89 2.60 -26.73
N GLN A 94 23.07 1.76 -25.72
CA GLN A 94 22.38 0.47 -25.64
C GLN A 94 20.87 0.59 -25.44
N MET A 95 20.38 1.64 -24.76
CA MET A 95 18.95 1.91 -24.64
C MET A 95 18.38 2.46 -25.95
N ARG A 96 19.11 3.34 -26.66
CA ARG A 96 18.74 3.85 -27.99
C ARG A 96 18.59 2.73 -29.01
N LEU A 97 19.56 1.82 -29.07
CA LEU A 97 19.50 0.64 -29.95
C LEU A 97 18.32 -0.28 -29.61
N ALA A 98 17.98 -0.43 -28.32
CA ALA A 98 16.81 -1.17 -27.89
C ALA A 98 15.50 -0.52 -28.35
N GLY A 99 15.39 0.81 -28.26
CA GLY A 99 14.23 1.56 -28.75
C GLY A 99 14.02 1.45 -30.25
N ILE A 100 15.09 1.52 -31.04
CA ILE A 100 15.04 1.32 -32.50
C ILE A 100 14.51 -0.07 -32.85
N GLU A 101 14.99 -1.10 -32.15
CA GLU A 101 14.55 -2.48 -32.39
C GLU A 101 13.08 -2.67 -32.02
N GLU A 102 12.64 -2.14 -30.88
CA GLU A 102 11.25 -2.20 -30.43
C GLU A 102 10.33 -1.45 -31.39
N LYS A 103 10.73 -0.26 -31.87
CA LYS A 103 10.01 0.52 -32.90
C LYS A 103 9.84 -0.26 -34.20
N ARG A 104 10.91 -0.90 -34.68
CA ARG A 104 10.84 -1.75 -35.88
C ARG A 104 9.87 -2.91 -35.69
N LEU A 105 9.84 -3.53 -34.51
CA LEU A 105 8.91 -4.61 -34.22
C LEU A 105 7.47 -4.11 -34.13
N ALA A 106 7.23 -2.94 -33.50
CA ALA A 106 5.91 -2.31 -33.41
C ALA A 106 5.28 -2.07 -34.79
N ILE A 107 6.06 -1.46 -35.70
CA ILE A 107 5.63 -1.22 -37.10
C ILE A 107 5.28 -2.54 -37.80
N LYS A 108 6.10 -3.58 -37.64
CA LYS A 108 5.84 -4.90 -38.25
C LYS A 108 4.55 -5.57 -37.76
N ALA A 109 4.09 -5.23 -36.56
CA ALA A 109 2.85 -5.76 -36.02
C ALA A 109 1.62 -4.89 -36.37
N GLY A 110 1.82 -3.74 -37.02
CA GLY A 110 0.73 -2.80 -37.32
C GLY A 110 0.24 -2.00 -36.09
N ASP A 111 0.98 -2.00 -34.99
CA ASP A 111 0.64 -1.23 -33.78
C ASP A 111 1.02 0.24 -33.98
N ILE A 112 0.21 0.98 -34.74
CA ILE A 112 0.45 2.38 -35.09
C ILE A 112 -0.74 3.22 -34.61
N ASP A 113 -0.45 4.38 -34.01
CA ASP A 113 -1.46 5.34 -33.57
C ASP A 113 -2.01 6.17 -34.75
N SER A 114 -3.09 6.90 -34.51
CA SER A 114 -3.70 7.85 -35.45
C SER A 114 -2.70 8.87 -36.05
N ASP A 115 -1.70 9.28 -35.27
CA ASP A 115 -0.62 10.19 -35.70
C ASP A 115 0.53 9.51 -36.46
N GLY A 116 0.43 8.21 -36.76
CA GLY A 116 1.50 7.45 -37.41
C GLY A 116 2.66 7.03 -36.47
N THR A 117 2.56 7.32 -35.17
CA THR A 117 3.59 6.95 -34.19
C THR A 117 3.39 5.50 -33.70
N PRO A 118 4.42 4.64 -33.67
CA PRO A 118 4.26 3.26 -33.22
C PRO A 118 3.99 3.15 -31.71
N LEU A 119 3.10 2.22 -31.34
CA LEU A 119 2.71 1.94 -29.97
C LEU A 119 3.55 0.78 -29.39
N CYS A 120 3.95 0.91 -28.13
CA CYS A 120 4.74 -0.10 -27.43
C CYS A 120 4.16 -0.48 -26.07
N ILE A 121 4.07 -1.78 -25.81
CA ILE A 121 3.77 -2.33 -24.50
C ILE A 121 5.06 -2.34 -23.69
N VAL A 122 5.02 -1.81 -22.47
CA VAL A 122 6.19 -1.75 -21.58
C VAL A 122 5.93 -2.45 -20.27
N VAL A 123 6.98 -3.00 -19.69
CA VAL A 123 7.01 -3.56 -18.35
C VAL A 123 7.80 -2.59 -17.47
N ALA A 124 7.26 -2.17 -16.32
CA ALA A 124 7.96 -1.28 -15.41
C ALA A 124 7.92 -1.73 -13.96
N ASP A 125 8.94 -1.35 -13.21
CA ASP A 125 9.12 -1.66 -11.79
C ASP A 125 10.17 -0.76 -11.15
N GLY A 126 10.05 -0.53 -9.85
CA GLY A 126 11.00 0.20 -9.01
C GLY A 126 11.97 -0.71 -8.26
N GLN A 127 13.19 -0.22 -8.02
CA GLN A 127 14.16 -0.86 -7.13
C GLN A 127 14.92 0.16 -6.30
N TRP A 128 15.13 -0.15 -5.02
CA TRP A 128 15.83 0.72 -4.08
C TRP A 128 17.24 0.24 -3.75
N GLY A 129 18.17 1.17 -3.50
CA GLY A 129 19.55 0.89 -3.10
C GLY A 129 19.69 0.21 -1.73
N LYS A 130 18.64 0.28 -0.91
CA LYS A 130 18.51 -0.41 0.38
C LYS A 130 17.32 -1.37 0.34
N ARG A 131 17.32 -2.41 1.18
CA ARG A 131 16.10 -3.19 1.42
C ARG A 131 15.20 -2.39 2.34
N SER A 132 14.07 -1.97 1.82
CA SER A 132 12.97 -1.47 2.63
C SER A 132 12.35 -2.67 3.34
N TYR A 133 12.56 -2.80 4.64
CA TYR A 133 11.68 -3.63 5.46
C TYR A 133 10.41 -2.82 5.67
N LYS A 134 9.25 -3.48 5.83
CA LYS A 134 7.92 -2.85 5.77
C LYS A 134 7.72 -1.61 6.68
N SER A 135 8.63 -1.39 7.65
CA SER A 135 8.70 -0.27 8.58
C SER A 135 9.72 0.85 8.26
N LYS A 136 10.59 0.70 7.23
CA LYS A 136 11.66 1.66 6.90
C LYS A 136 11.77 1.90 5.38
N TYR A 137 11.18 3.00 4.92
CA TYR A 137 11.27 3.51 3.54
C TYR A 137 12.27 4.68 3.46
N ASP A 138 13.49 4.44 3.92
CA ASP A 138 14.57 5.44 4.04
C ASP A 138 15.66 5.24 2.99
N ALA A 139 15.32 4.64 1.85
CA ALA A 139 16.27 4.46 0.76
C ALA A 139 16.72 5.83 0.22
N LEU A 140 18.03 6.05 0.23
CA LEU A 140 18.64 7.28 -0.28
C LEU A 140 18.60 7.33 -1.81
N SER A 141 18.61 6.17 -2.47
CA SER A 141 18.59 6.07 -3.93
C SER A 141 17.61 4.99 -4.41
N GLY A 142 16.97 5.24 -5.53
CA GLY A 142 16.09 4.33 -6.24
C GLY A 142 16.29 4.42 -7.76
N ALA A 143 15.92 3.34 -8.45
CA ALA A 143 15.95 3.23 -9.89
C ALA A 143 14.61 2.65 -10.38
N ALA A 144 13.90 3.41 -11.21
CA ALA A 144 12.67 3.00 -11.85
C ALA A 144 12.97 2.57 -13.29
N THR A 145 12.59 1.35 -13.67
CA THR A 145 13.00 0.75 -14.94
C THR A 145 11.80 0.62 -15.89
N ILE A 146 12.01 0.91 -17.17
CA ILE A 146 11.05 0.63 -18.25
C ILE A 146 11.71 -0.31 -19.26
N ILE A 147 11.07 -1.45 -19.51
CA ILE A 147 11.53 -2.52 -20.39
C ILE A 147 10.52 -2.71 -21.52
N GLY A 148 10.99 -2.81 -22.76
CA GLY A 148 10.15 -3.14 -23.92
C GLY A 148 9.66 -4.58 -23.85
N PHE A 149 8.35 -4.79 -24.00
CA PHE A 149 7.76 -6.12 -23.84
C PHE A 149 8.22 -7.12 -24.92
N ARG A 150 8.46 -6.66 -26.15
CA ARG A 150 8.80 -7.56 -27.26
C ARG A 150 10.29 -7.91 -27.27
N THR A 151 11.15 -6.91 -27.13
CA THR A 151 12.61 -7.13 -27.09
C THR A 151 13.11 -7.67 -25.75
N ASN A 152 12.36 -7.47 -24.66
CA ASN A 152 12.86 -7.65 -23.28
C ASN A 152 14.17 -6.89 -23.05
N LYS A 153 14.30 -5.69 -23.61
CA LYS A 153 15.44 -4.79 -23.39
C LYS A 153 14.99 -3.51 -22.69
N ILE A 154 15.91 -2.91 -21.95
CA ILE A 154 15.67 -1.68 -21.20
C ILE A 154 15.60 -0.52 -22.19
N LEU A 155 14.52 0.23 -22.11
CA LEU A 155 14.28 1.43 -22.89
C LEU A 155 14.62 2.70 -22.09
N PHE A 156 14.39 2.67 -20.79
CA PHE A 156 14.64 3.82 -19.92
C PHE A 156 14.87 3.40 -18.47
N VAL A 157 15.71 4.15 -17.75
CA VAL A 157 15.85 4.03 -16.28
C VAL A 157 15.88 5.42 -15.65
N GLY A 158 14.89 5.73 -14.81
CA GLY A 158 14.84 6.93 -13.99
C GLY A 158 15.54 6.70 -12.66
N ILE A 159 16.71 7.32 -12.46
CA ILE A 159 17.47 7.21 -11.20
C ILE A 159 17.17 8.43 -10.33
N ARG A 160 16.80 8.18 -9.07
CA ARG A 160 16.49 9.22 -8.07
C ARG A 160 17.39 9.06 -6.85
N ASN A 161 18.04 10.14 -6.43
CA ASN A 161 18.89 10.20 -5.27
C ASN A 161 18.49 11.38 -4.37
N ARG A 162 18.34 11.09 -3.07
CA ARG A 162 18.01 12.04 -2.00
C ARG A 162 19.20 12.57 -1.23
N TYR A 163 20.36 11.99 -1.48
CA TYR A 163 21.51 12.23 -0.64
C TYR A 163 22.74 12.48 -1.48
N CYS A 164 23.48 13.52 -1.10
CA CYS A 164 24.80 13.77 -1.61
C CYS A 164 25.71 14.07 -0.41
N CYS A 165 26.76 13.26 -0.22
CA CYS A 165 27.64 13.43 0.94
C CYS A 165 28.37 14.78 0.97
N LEU A 166 28.58 15.41 -0.19
CA LEU A 166 29.24 16.72 -0.27
C LEU A 166 28.30 17.85 0.14
N CYS A 167 27.04 17.80 -0.30
CA CYS A 167 25.99 18.73 0.14
C CYS A 167 25.70 18.58 1.63
N GLU A 168 25.51 17.35 2.11
CA GLU A 168 25.21 17.08 3.52
C GLU A 168 26.33 17.57 4.43
N ARG A 169 27.59 17.32 4.06
CA ARG A 169 28.75 17.78 4.83
C ARG A 169 28.83 19.31 4.88
N ALA A 170 28.52 19.98 3.77
CA ALA A 170 28.49 21.43 3.72
C ALA A 170 27.38 21.99 4.63
N GLN A 171 26.19 21.39 4.59
CA GLN A 171 25.06 21.75 5.45
C GLN A 171 25.36 21.53 6.94
N ALA A 172 25.96 20.38 7.30
CA ALA A 172 26.36 20.08 8.67
C ALA A 172 27.40 21.09 9.21
N LEU A 173 28.29 21.57 8.34
CA LEU A 173 29.29 22.60 8.67
C LEU A 173 28.74 24.03 8.54
N LYS A 174 27.48 24.22 8.15
CA LYS A 174 26.86 25.53 7.83
C LYS A 174 27.65 26.35 6.80
N LEU A 175 28.33 25.67 5.88
CA LEU A 175 29.11 26.29 4.79
C LEU A 175 28.40 26.08 3.46
N LYS A 176 28.65 26.97 2.49
CA LYS A 176 28.22 26.76 1.10
C LYS A 176 28.95 25.54 0.53
N ALA A 177 28.20 24.65 -0.12
CA ALA A 177 28.78 23.48 -0.77
C ALA A 177 29.82 23.90 -1.80
N LYS A 178 30.98 23.23 -1.80
CA LYS A 178 31.98 23.39 -2.87
C LYS A 178 31.35 23.02 -4.20
N ASP A 179 31.80 23.66 -5.28
CA ASP A 179 31.35 23.31 -6.62
C ASP A 179 31.67 21.83 -6.92
N HIS A 180 30.64 21.06 -7.24
CA HIS A 180 30.72 19.62 -7.51
C HIS A 180 29.51 19.18 -8.33
N LYS A 181 29.66 18.05 -9.05
CA LYS A 181 28.52 17.38 -9.71
C LYS A 181 27.58 16.83 -8.64
N CYS A 182 26.53 17.59 -8.31
CA CYS A 182 25.54 17.15 -7.34
C CYS A 182 24.72 15.99 -7.93
N PHE A 183 24.53 14.93 -7.14
CA PHE A 183 23.75 13.77 -7.55
C PHE A 183 22.33 13.78 -6.98
N MET A 184 22.04 14.72 -6.08
CA MET A 184 20.73 14.90 -5.48
C MET A 184 19.78 15.47 -6.53
N ASN A 185 18.77 14.69 -6.89
CA ASN A 185 17.75 15.04 -7.88
C ASN A 185 16.34 14.64 -7.42
N TRP A 186 16.20 14.35 -6.12
CA TRP A 186 14.95 13.98 -5.49
C TRP A 186 14.96 14.44 -4.03
N ASP A 187 13.90 15.11 -3.60
CA ASP A 187 13.75 15.67 -2.25
C ASP A 187 12.58 15.03 -1.47
N LYS A 188 11.60 14.45 -2.16
CA LYS A 188 10.41 13.78 -1.59
C LYS A 188 10.69 12.38 -1.01
N ALA A 189 9.68 11.69 -0.48
CA ALA A 189 9.81 10.32 0.03
C ALA A 189 10.36 9.33 -1.00
N SER A 190 11.05 8.29 -0.49
CA SER A 190 11.65 7.25 -1.34
C SER A 190 10.62 6.40 -2.10
N THR A 191 9.37 6.34 -1.63
CA THR A 191 8.25 5.64 -2.27
C THR A 191 7.79 6.32 -3.56
N GLY A 192 7.93 7.65 -3.67
CA GLY A 192 7.56 8.38 -4.89
C GLY A 192 8.57 8.27 -6.04
N MET A 193 9.80 7.79 -5.76
CA MET A 193 10.87 7.68 -6.76
C MET A 193 10.49 6.81 -7.96
N GLU A 194 9.73 5.75 -7.74
CA GLU A 194 9.30 4.84 -8.79
C GLU A 194 8.30 5.52 -9.74
N ALA A 195 7.22 6.07 -9.18
CA ALA A 195 6.18 6.73 -9.97
C ALA A 195 6.74 7.91 -10.77
N ASP A 196 7.63 8.70 -10.16
CA ASP A 196 8.28 9.82 -10.83
C ASP A 196 9.28 9.37 -11.90
N GLY A 197 10.11 8.36 -11.61
CA GLY A 197 11.07 7.83 -12.57
C GLY A 197 10.40 7.16 -13.77
N ILE A 198 9.28 6.47 -13.58
CA ILE A 198 8.47 5.92 -14.68
C ILE A 198 7.80 7.04 -15.46
N ALA A 199 7.20 8.01 -14.78
CA ALA A 199 6.56 9.16 -15.42
C ALA A 199 7.52 9.94 -16.33
N GLU A 200 8.75 10.21 -15.88
CA GLU A 200 9.80 10.84 -16.69
C GLU A 200 10.04 10.04 -17.98
N GLY A 201 10.16 8.71 -17.87
CA GLY A 201 10.39 7.84 -19.02
C GLY A 201 9.23 7.82 -20.01
N PHE A 202 7.99 7.96 -19.55
CA PHE A 202 6.81 8.07 -20.42
C PHE A 202 6.78 9.40 -21.17
N VAL A 203 7.06 10.52 -20.51
CA VAL A 203 7.10 11.85 -21.13
C VAL A 203 8.21 11.92 -22.19
N ARG A 204 9.38 11.37 -21.90
CA ARG A 204 10.54 11.40 -22.80
C ARG A 204 10.54 10.30 -23.87
N SER A 205 9.56 9.39 -23.86
CA SER A 205 9.54 8.21 -24.74
C SER A 205 9.53 8.58 -26.23
N VAL A 206 8.77 9.60 -26.60
CA VAL A 206 8.64 10.09 -27.98
C VAL A 206 9.94 10.75 -28.45
N GLU A 207 10.54 11.59 -27.60
CA GLU A 207 11.82 12.25 -27.89
C GLU A 207 12.97 11.23 -28.03
N LEU A 208 13.06 10.27 -27.10
CA LEU A 208 14.17 9.33 -27.02
C LEU A 208 14.11 8.23 -28.09
N HIS A 209 12.90 7.69 -28.33
CA HIS A 209 12.73 6.48 -29.14
C HIS A 209 11.74 6.65 -30.30
N GLY A 210 10.97 7.74 -30.34
CA GLY A 210 9.87 7.91 -31.28
C GLY A 210 8.78 6.84 -31.10
N LEU A 211 8.48 6.50 -29.84
CA LEU A 211 7.52 5.48 -29.43
C LEU A 211 6.54 6.07 -28.41
N LYS A 212 5.24 5.72 -28.51
CA LYS A 212 4.26 5.99 -27.45
C LYS A 212 4.01 4.72 -26.65
N PHE A 213 4.13 4.78 -25.33
CA PHE A 213 3.85 3.63 -24.46
C PHE A 213 2.36 3.51 -24.15
N ASN A 214 1.64 2.60 -24.83
CA ASN A 214 0.18 2.50 -24.72
C ASN A 214 -0.29 1.65 -23.54
N ARG A 215 0.46 0.61 -23.18
CA ARG A 215 0.11 -0.32 -22.10
C ARG A 215 1.28 -0.51 -21.15
N LEU A 216 0.99 -0.43 -19.86
CA LEU A 216 1.95 -0.61 -18.78
C LEU A 216 1.68 -1.92 -18.05
N ILE A 217 2.61 -2.85 -18.09
CA ILE A 217 2.61 -4.07 -17.26
C ILE A 217 3.37 -3.74 -15.97
N GLY A 218 2.64 -3.71 -14.87
CA GLY A 218 3.19 -3.40 -13.55
C GLY A 218 2.68 -4.36 -12.50
N ASP A 219 3.17 -4.20 -11.28
CA ASP A 219 2.54 -4.78 -10.11
C ASP A 219 1.30 -3.97 -9.67
N GLY A 220 0.63 -4.42 -8.61
CA GLY A 220 -0.65 -3.88 -8.15
C GLY A 220 -0.62 -2.44 -7.65
N ASP A 221 0.52 -1.78 -7.69
CA ASP A 221 0.68 -0.44 -7.14
C ASP A 221 0.00 0.59 -8.06
N SER A 222 -0.93 1.35 -7.48
CA SER A 222 -1.75 2.33 -8.20
C SER A 222 -1.07 3.70 -8.33
N SER A 223 0.05 3.92 -7.65
CA SER A 223 0.80 5.20 -7.62
C SER A 223 1.31 5.58 -9.01
N VAL A 224 1.92 4.63 -9.73
CA VAL A 224 2.43 4.84 -11.09
C VAL A 224 1.30 5.17 -12.05
N SER A 225 0.20 4.42 -11.99
CA SER A 225 -0.95 4.64 -12.87
C SER A 225 -1.65 5.96 -12.59
N LYS A 226 -1.81 6.33 -11.31
CA LYS A 226 -2.35 7.64 -10.92
C LYS A 226 -1.49 8.77 -11.49
N ARG A 227 -0.17 8.69 -11.34
CA ARG A 227 0.76 9.70 -11.84
C ARG A 227 0.72 9.85 -13.37
N LEU A 228 0.59 8.74 -14.09
CA LEU A 228 0.45 8.76 -15.55
C LEU A 228 -0.89 9.35 -16.01
N LEU A 229 -1.97 9.12 -15.25
CA LEU A 229 -3.28 9.73 -15.52
C LEU A 229 -3.30 11.24 -15.22
N GLU A 230 -2.53 11.71 -14.23
CA GLU A 230 -2.37 13.14 -13.96
C GLU A 230 -1.55 13.85 -15.05
N LEU A 231 -0.47 13.23 -15.51
CA LEU A 231 0.44 13.85 -16.49
C LEU A 231 -0.07 13.76 -17.92
N VAL A 232 -0.89 12.77 -18.23
CA VAL A 232 -1.46 12.52 -19.58
C VAL A 232 -0.37 12.66 -20.67
N PRO A 233 0.69 11.83 -20.65
CA PRO A 233 1.92 12.07 -21.40
C PRO A 233 1.74 12.13 -22.94
N TYR A 234 0.63 11.61 -23.47
CA TYR A 234 0.33 11.59 -24.89
C TYR A 234 -0.98 12.31 -25.25
N GLY A 235 -1.56 13.09 -24.33
CA GLY A 235 -2.84 13.79 -24.52
C GLY A 235 -4.07 12.95 -24.18
N SER A 236 -5.23 13.61 -24.08
CA SER A 236 -6.50 13.03 -23.61
C SER A 236 -7.07 11.93 -24.50
N HIS A 237 -6.68 11.91 -25.78
CA HIS A 237 -7.11 10.91 -26.75
C HIS A 237 -6.45 9.53 -26.55
N GLN A 238 -5.29 9.46 -25.87
CA GLN A 238 -4.51 8.23 -25.72
C GLN A 238 -4.05 8.01 -24.27
N LEU A 239 -4.94 7.43 -23.46
CA LEU A 239 -4.65 7.06 -22.07
C LEU A 239 -3.88 5.74 -21.96
N VAL A 240 -2.88 5.71 -21.07
CA VAL A 240 -2.08 4.51 -20.79
C VAL A 240 -2.95 3.48 -20.06
N LYS A 241 -3.08 2.28 -20.63
CA LYS A 241 -3.82 1.18 -20.00
C LYS A 241 -2.90 0.37 -19.10
N LYS A 242 -3.26 0.24 -17.82
CA LYS A 242 -2.55 -0.63 -16.87
C LYS A 242 -2.95 -2.10 -17.11
N ILE A 243 -1.97 -2.98 -17.17
CA ILE A 243 -2.13 -4.43 -17.13
C ILE A 243 -1.48 -4.96 -15.86
N GLU A 244 -2.25 -5.66 -15.05
CA GLU A 244 -1.78 -6.24 -13.80
C GLU A 244 -0.97 -7.52 -14.02
N CYS A 245 0.14 -7.65 -13.28
CA CYS A 245 0.96 -8.86 -13.29
C CYS A 245 0.18 -10.06 -12.72
N ARG A 246 0.00 -11.12 -13.52
CA ARG A 246 -0.68 -12.36 -13.11
C ARG A 246 -0.10 -12.95 -11.83
N ASN A 247 1.24 -13.01 -11.73
CA ASN A 247 1.90 -13.60 -10.56
C ASN A 247 1.60 -12.79 -9.29
N HIS A 248 1.51 -11.47 -9.40
CA HIS A 248 1.20 -10.59 -8.29
C HIS A 248 -0.25 -10.77 -7.82
N ILE A 249 -1.22 -10.77 -8.75
CA ILE A 249 -2.65 -11.04 -8.44
C ILE A 249 -2.80 -12.39 -7.71
N LEU A 250 -2.22 -13.46 -8.27
CA LEU A 250 -2.35 -14.80 -7.70
C LEU A 250 -1.61 -14.95 -6.36
N ARG A 251 -0.50 -14.26 -6.17
CA ARG A 251 0.21 -14.23 -4.89
C ARG A 251 -0.64 -13.52 -3.83
N ASN A 252 -1.22 -12.37 -4.14
CA ASN A 252 -2.11 -11.64 -3.24
C ASN A 252 -3.34 -12.48 -2.88
N TYR A 253 -3.90 -13.19 -3.85
CA TYR A 253 -4.98 -14.16 -3.64
C TYR A 253 -4.58 -15.25 -2.63
N SER A 254 -3.45 -15.94 -2.87
CA SER A 254 -2.95 -16.97 -1.96
C SER A 254 -2.59 -16.44 -0.57
N THR A 255 -2.03 -15.23 -0.46
CA THR A 255 -1.69 -14.61 0.82
C THR A 255 -2.95 -14.30 1.64
N LYS A 256 -4.01 -13.78 1.01
CA LYS A 256 -5.29 -13.54 1.68
C LYS A 256 -5.98 -14.84 2.10
N LEU A 257 -5.96 -15.87 1.26
CA LEU A 257 -6.41 -17.21 1.65
C LEU A 257 -5.60 -17.79 2.82
N SER A 258 -4.29 -17.55 2.86
CA SER A 258 -3.43 -17.96 3.98
C SER A 258 -3.76 -17.22 5.28
N ALA A 259 -4.28 -16.00 5.20
CA ALA A 259 -4.72 -15.27 6.39
C ALA A 259 -5.99 -15.89 6.98
N LEU A 260 -6.91 -16.38 6.14
CA LEU A 260 -8.12 -17.08 6.58
C LEU A 260 -7.83 -18.35 7.36
N THR A 261 -6.73 -19.07 7.06
CA THR A 261 -6.35 -20.28 7.80
C THR A 261 -5.91 -19.98 9.24
N LYS A 262 -5.51 -18.74 9.53
CA LYS A 262 -5.11 -18.29 10.88
C LYS A 262 -6.31 -17.82 11.71
N CYS A 263 -7.44 -17.51 11.08
CA CYS A 263 -8.64 -17.03 11.78
C CYS A 263 -9.31 -18.17 12.55
N THR A 264 -9.41 -18.05 13.88
CA THR A 264 -10.02 -19.08 14.75
C THR A 264 -11.55 -19.16 14.65
N LYS A 265 -12.19 -18.18 13.98
CA LYS A 265 -13.64 -18.15 13.71
C LYS A 265 -14.13 -19.35 12.89
N TYR A 266 -13.26 -19.95 12.07
CA TYR A 266 -13.63 -21.04 11.17
C TYR A 266 -13.21 -22.41 11.71
N PRO A 267 -14.02 -23.47 11.49
CA PRO A 267 -13.70 -24.84 11.89
C PRO A 267 -12.31 -25.28 11.43
N THR A 268 -11.58 -25.96 12.32
CA THR A 268 -10.19 -26.37 12.08
C THR A 268 -10.04 -27.26 10.85
N TYR A 269 -11.00 -28.15 10.57
CA TYR A 269 -10.96 -29.01 9.38
C TYR A 269 -11.04 -28.21 8.06
N LEU A 270 -11.89 -27.17 7.98
CA LEU A 270 -11.98 -26.29 6.81
C LEU A 270 -10.69 -25.49 6.59
N ARG A 271 -10.07 -25.01 7.68
CA ARG A 271 -8.78 -24.31 7.62
C ARG A 271 -7.65 -25.21 7.13
N GLN A 272 -7.67 -26.49 7.52
CA GLN A 272 -6.72 -27.50 7.03
C GLN A 272 -6.94 -27.80 5.54
N ILE A 273 -8.18 -27.86 5.05
CA ILE A 273 -8.49 -28.04 3.62
C ILE A 273 -7.91 -26.89 2.80
N ILE A 274 -8.10 -25.64 3.21
CA ILE A 274 -7.52 -24.47 2.53
C ILE A 274 -5.99 -24.54 2.54
N THR A 275 -5.39 -24.88 3.69
CA THR A 275 -3.93 -24.98 3.84
C THR A 275 -3.34 -26.05 2.90
N LYS A 276 -3.96 -27.23 2.81
CA LYS A 276 -3.55 -28.31 1.91
C LYS A 276 -3.72 -27.96 0.43
N ASN A 277 -4.77 -27.19 0.09
CA ASN A 277 -5.14 -26.90 -1.29
C ASN A 277 -4.74 -25.50 -1.78
N ILE A 278 -3.97 -24.72 -1.01
CA ILE A 278 -3.71 -23.30 -1.33
C ILE A 278 -3.07 -23.07 -2.71
N THR A 279 -2.21 -24.00 -3.14
CA THR A 279 -1.59 -23.97 -4.47
C THR A 279 -2.57 -24.36 -5.56
N LYS A 280 -3.58 -25.20 -5.27
CA LYS A 280 -4.62 -25.61 -6.22
C LYS A 280 -5.53 -24.45 -6.58
N PHE A 281 -5.85 -23.55 -5.64
CA PHE A 281 -6.62 -22.32 -5.91
C PHE A 281 -5.98 -21.48 -7.02
N SER A 282 -4.68 -21.16 -6.88
CA SER A 282 -3.97 -20.37 -7.90
C SER A 282 -3.70 -21.16 -9.18
N MET A 283 -3.52 -22.49 -9.09
CA MET A 283 -3.31 -23.34 -10.26
C MET A 283 -4.57 -23.51 -11.11
N ALA A 284 -5.74 -23.59 -10.48
CA ALA A 284 -7.03 -23.65 -11.16
C ALA A 284 -7.25 -22.41 -12.04
N ILE A 285 -6.96 -21.23 -11.48
CA ILE A 285 -7.03 -19.96 -12.23
C ILE A 285 -6.03 -19.94 -13.39
N ARG A 286 -4.77 -20.39 -13.19
CA ARG A 286 -3.77 -20.48 -14.28
C ARG A 286 -4.22 -21.39 -15.42
N LYS A 287 -4.83 -22.53 -15.10
CA LYS A 287 -5.37 -23.46 -16.11
C LYS A 287 -6.55 -22.84 -16.86
N ALA A 288 -7.42 -22.10 -16.16
CA ALA A 288 -8.52 -21.38 -16.81
C ALA A 288 -8.01 -20.30 -17.77
N ILE A 289 -7.00 -19.52 -17.36
CA ILE A 289 -6.35 -18.52 -18.22
C ILE A 289 -5.77 -19.18 -19.48
N GLN A 290 -4.98 -20.25 -19.32
CA GLN A 290 -4.36 -20.93 -20.46
C GLN A 290 -5.39 -21.45 -21.46
N TYR A 291 -6.45 -22.11 -20.96
CA TYR A 291 -7.52 -22.61 -21.81
C TYR A 291 -8.26 -21.50 -22.55
N ARG A 292 -8.71 -20.45 -21.84
CA ARG A 292 -9.49 -19.35 -22.45
C ARG A 292 -8.66 -18.52 -23.42
N LYS A 293 -7.34 -18.45 -23.24
CA LYS A 293 -6.41 -17.76 -24.16
C LYS A 293 -6.28 -18.47 -25.50
N GLU A 294 -6.30 -19.80 -25.51
CA GLU A 294 -6.14 -20.64 -26.72
C GLU A 294 -7.42 -20.73 -27.57
N LEU A 295 -8.60 -20.37 -27.03
CA LEU A 295 -9.86 -20.38 -27.78
C LEU A 295 -9.88 -19.30 -28.88
N ASP A 296 -10.47 -19.62 -30.03
CA ASP A 296 -10.68 -18.65 -31.12
C ASP A 296 -12.08 -18.04 -31.04
N ILE A 297 -12.30 -17.23 -29.99
CA ILE A 297 -13.56 -16.52 -29.72
C ILE A 297 -13.27 -15.04 -29.43
N SER A 298 -14.31 -14.21 -29.43
CA SER A 298 -14.17 -12.77 -29.11
C SER A 298 -13.48 -12.55 -27.76
N GLU A 299 -12.66 -11.48 -27.63
CA GLU A 299 -11.99 -11.17 -26.35
C GLU A 299 -12.99 -10.98 -25.21
N THR A 300 -14.16 -10.40 -25.50
CA THR A 300 -15.25 -10.20 -24.53
C THR A 300 -15.79 -11.53 -24.00
N ASP A 301 -15.94 -12.54 -24.85
CA ASP A 301 -16.42 -13.86 -24.42
C ASP A 301 -15.34 -14.64 -23.67
N LYS A 302 -14.06 -14.47 -24.04
CA LYS A 302 -12.93 -15.00 -23.25
C LYS A 302 -12.95 -14.47 -21.83
N ILE A 303 -13.17 -13.16 -21.67
CA ILE A 303 -13.20 -12.49 -20.35
C ILE A 303 -14.40 -12.99 -19.53
N LYS A 304 -15.62 -13.01 -20.10
CA LYS A 304 -16.82 -13.50 -19.41
C LYS A 304 -16.68 -14.97 -18.99
N GLY A 305 -16.14 -15.81 -19.88
CA GLY A 305 -15.82 -17.21 -19.60
C GLY A 305 -14.84 -17.35 -18.45
N LEU A 306 -13.72 -16.60 -18.51
CA LEU A 306 -12.71 -16.60 -17.46
C LEU A 306 -13.25 -16.15 -16.09
N GLN A 307 -14.11 -15.13 -16.06
CA GLN A 307 -14.77 -14.67 -14.83
C GLN A 307 -15.63 -15.78 -14.22
N LYS A 308 -16.40 -16.50 -15.04
CA LYS A 308 -17.21 -17.65 -14.60
C LYS A 308 -16.34 -18.77 -14.03
N ASP A 309 -15.22 -19.08 -14.68
CA ASP A 309 -14.30 -20.14 -14.22
C ASP A 309 -13.61 -19.78 -12.91
N ILE A 310 -13.19 -18.51 -12.76
CA ILE A 310 -12.58 -18.00 -11.53
C ILE A 310 -13.58 -18.09 -10.37
N LEU A 311 -14.83 -17.65 -10.57
CA LEU A 311 -15.91 -17.76 -9.57
C LEU A 311 -16.22 -19.20 -9.18
N ASN A 312 -16.13 -20.12 -10.13
CA ASN A 312 -16.37 -21.54 -9.88
C ASN A 312 -15.18 -22.27 -9.23
N SER A 313 -13.97 -21.68 -9.25
CA SER A 313 -12.75 -22.33 -8.74
C SER A 313 -12.83 -22.75 -7.26
N PRO A 314 -13.36 -21.95 -6.31
CA PRO A 314 -13.50 -22.37 -4.92
C PRO A 314 -14.48 -23.54 -4.75
N TYR A 315 -15.64 -23.48 -5.42
CA TYR A 315 -16.66 -24.53 -5.38
C TYR A 315 -16.10 -25.88 -5.83
N HIS A 316 -15.33 -25.88 -6.93
CA HIS A 316 -14.63 -27.07 -7.40
C HIS A 316 -13.66 -27.65 -6.37
N ILE A 317 -12.92 -26.80 -5.66
CA ILE A 317 -11.90 -27.24 -4.69
C ILE A 317 -12.53 -27.79 -3.40
N PHE A 318 -13.71 -27.29 -3.01
CA PHE A 318 -14.48 -27.77 -1.87
C PHE A 318 -15.41 -28.95 -2.19
N GLY A 319 -15.41 -29.46 -3.42
CA GLY A 319 -16.10 -30.70 -3.81
C GLY A 319 -17.44 -30.49 -4.53
N GLN A 320 -17.83 -29.27 -4.89
CA GLN A 320 -19.02 -29.01 -5.70
C GLN A 320 -18.68 -28.89 -7.18
N HIS A 321 -19.15 -29.86 -7.96
CA HIS A 321 -18.83 -29.98 -9.39
C HIS A 321 -19.97 -29.58 -10.34
N LYS A 322 -21.12 -29.11 -9.83
CA LYS A 322 -22.34 -28.82 -10.62
C LYS A 322 -22.15 -27.81 -11.76
N LYS A 323 -21.23 -26.85 -11.62
CA LYS A 323 -21.00 -25.74 -12.57
C LYS A 323 -19.61 -25.82 -13.24
N CYS A 324 -18.92 -26.95 -13.16
CA CYS A 324 -17.60 -27.12 -13.77
C CYS A 324 -17.71 -27.44 -15.27
N ASP A 325 -16.99 -26.70 -16.10
CA ASP A 325 -16.79 -27.07 -17.51
C ASP A 325 -15.92 -28.34 -17.66
N VAL A 326 -16.09 -29.06 -18.77
CA VAL A 326 -15.46 -30.36 -19.06
C VAL A 326 -13.92 -30.30 -19.00
N TYR A 327 -13.32 -29.19 -19.44
CA TYR A 327 -11.87 -29.01 -19.40
C TYR A 327 -11.34 -28.76 -17.97
N PHE A 328 -12.18 -28.23 -17.08
CA PHE A 328 -11.84 -27.85 -15.71
C PHE A 328 -11.93 -29.05 -14.75
N CYS A 329 -12.80 -30.04 -15.04
CA CYS A 329 -13.03 -31.21 -14.21
C CYS A 329 -12.95 -32.52 -15.01
N LYS A 330 -11.79 -33.19 -14.98
CA LYS A 330 -11.52 -34.39 -15.80
C LYS A 330 -11.95 -35.74 -15.19
N LYS A 331 -12.43 -35.81 -13.94
CA LYS A 331 -12.92 -37.05 -13.30
C LYS A 331 -14.02 -36.77 -12.26
N PRO A 332 -15.04 -37.64 -12.11
CA PRO A 332 -15.93 -37.64 -10.96
C PRO A 332 -15.60 -38.77 -9.97
N LYS A 333 -16.14 -38.65 -8.73
CA LYS A 333 -16.57 -39.70 -7.76
C LYS A 333 -15.93 -39.60 -6.36
N ASN A 334 -16.79 -39.37 -5.36
CA ASN A 334 -16.56 -39.43 -3.89
C ASN A 334 -15.56 -38.44 -3.25
N ILE A 335 -15.72 -37.13 -3.49
CA ILE A 335 -15.16 -36.11 -2.58
C ILE A 335 -16.31 -35.57 -1.74
N GLU A 336 -16.16 -35.60 -0.42
CA GLU A 336 -17.13 -35.03 0.52
C GLU A 336 -17.35 -33.56 0.19
N ASN A 337 -18.61 -33.17 -0.02
CA ASN A 337 -18.94 -31.80 -0.39
C ASN A 337 -18.92 -30.92 0.86
N HIS A 338 -17.85 -30.13 1.01
CA HIS A 338 -17.71 -29.21 2.14
C HIS A 338 -18.33 -27.84 1.88
N VAL A 339 -18.91 -27.58 0.70
CA VAL A 339 -19.53 -26.29 0.36
C VAL A 339 -20.63 -25.88 1.36
N PRO A 340 -21.60 -26.75 1.72
CA PRO A 340 -22.66 -26.39 2.68
C PRO A 340 -22.11 -25.97 4.04
N ALA A 341 -21.02 -26.61 4.47
CA ALA A 341 -20.35 -26.25 5.72
C ALA A 341 -19.60 -24.92 5.61
N THR A 342 -18.98 -24.62 4.46
CA THR A 342 -18.33 -23.32 4.23
C THR A 342 -19.32 -22.16 4.09
N GLU A 343 -20.52 -22.40 3.58
CA GLU A 343 -21.59 -21.41 3.48
C GLU A 343 -22.20 -21.14 4.86
N LYS A 344 -22.50 -22.19 5.64
CA LYS A 344 -23.04 -22.08 7.00
C LYS A 344 -22.14 -21.29 7.96
N CYS A 345 -20.81 -21.40 7.81
CA CYS A 345 -19.85 -20.65 8.62
C CYS A 345 -19.42 -19.29 8.02
N GLY A 346 -19.94 -18.90 6.85
CA GLY A 346 -19.60 -17.64 6.17
C GLY A 346 -18.20 -17.59 5.55
N LEU A 347 -17.43 -18.68 5.59
CA LEU A 347 -16.09 -18.76 5.00
C LEU A 347 -16.12 -18.60 3.47
N MET A 348 -17.14 -19.14 2.81
CA MET A 348 -17.30 -19.02 1.37
C MET A 348 -17.49 -17.56 0.93
N LEU A 349 -18.23 -16.75 1.70
CA LEU A 349 -18.43 -15.33 1.40
C LEU A 349 -17.11 -14.54 1.47
N GLU A 350 -16.28 -14.80 2.47
CA GLU A 350 -14.94 -14.20 2.57
C GLU A 350 -14.03 -14.61 1.41
N ILE A 351 -14.06 -15.89 1.01
CA ILE A 351 -13.29 -16.38 -0.13
C ILE A 351 -13.76 -15.71 -1.42
N LEU A 352 -15.07 -15.58 -1.63
CA LEU A 352 -15.64 -14.89 -2.79
C LEU A 352 -15.33 -13.39 -2.78
N SER A 353 -15.33 -12.74 -1.62
CA SER A 353 -14.92 -11.33 -1.45
C SER A 353 -13.45 -11.13 -1.87
N ILE A 354 -12.56 -12.03 -1.42
CA ILE A 354 -11.15 -12.02 -1.83
C ILE A 354 -11.02 -12.26 -3.34
N LEU A 355 -11.79 -13.21 -3.87
CA LEU A 355 -11.75 -13.64 -5.27
C LEU A 355 -12.33 -12.59 -6.23
N ARG A 356 -13.25 -11.73 -5.76
CA ARG A 356 -13.82 -10.63 -6.55
C ARG A 356 -12.73 -9.74 -7.15
N ARG A 357 -11.69 -9.41 -6.37
CA ARG A 357 -10.51 -8.67 -6.86
C ARG A 357 -9.75 -9.39 -7.99
N VAL A 358 -9.79 -10.71 -8.05
CA VAL A 358 -9.20 -11.50 -9.13
C VAL A 358 -10.10 -11.47 -10.37
N VAL A 359 -11.42 -11.55 -10.17
CA VAL A 359 -12.45 -11.49 -11.22
C VAL A 359 -12.48 -10.11 -11.88
N ASP A 360 -12.38 -9.03 -11.10
CA ASP A 360 -12.34 -7.65 -11.61
C ASP A 360 -11.12 -7.45 -12.52
N ASN A 361 -10.03 -8.17 -12.25
CA ASN A 361 -8.80 -8.15 -13.05
C ASN A 361 -8.75 -9.22 -14.16
N ALA A 362 -9.88 -9.86 -14.51
CA ALA A 362 -9.93 -10.88 -15.57
C ALA A 362 -9.43 -10.34 -16.93
N VAL A 363 -9.68 -9.06 -17.21
CA VAL A 363 -9.19 -8.36 -18.42
C VAL A 363 -7.65 -8.35 -18.47
N SER A 364 -6.97 -8.17 -17.34
CA SER A 364 -5.51 -8.26 -17.28
C SER A 364 -5.01 -9.70 -17.32
N LEU A 365 -5.73 -10.61 -16.65
CA LEU A 365 -5.33 -12.02 -16.51
C LEU A 365 -5.36 -12.79 -17.83
N ILE A 366 -6.28 -12.47 -18.75
CA ILE A 366 -6.37 -13.16 -20.05
C ILE A 366 -5.13 -12.96 -20.93
N LEU A 367 -4.44 -11.81 -20.78
CA LEU A 367 -3.21 -11.52 -21.51
C LEU A 367 -2.05 -12.44 -21.06
N ASP A 368 -2.13 -13.01 -19.86
CA ASP A 368 -1.16 -13.95 -19.26
C ASP A 368 0.27 -13.38 -19.18
N VAL A 369 0.40 -12.12 -18.76
CA VAL A 369 1.69 -11.40 -18.68
C VAL A 369 2.25 -11.33 -17.26
N THR A 370 3.56 -11.10 -17.14
CA THR A 370 4.27 -11.04 -15.85
C THR A 370 5.34 -9.95 -15.83
N ASN A 371 5.59 -9.36 -14.67
CA ASN A 371 6.68 -8.41 -14.41
C ASN A 371 8.06 -9.09 -14.21
N ASN A 372 8.22 -10.34 -14.67
CA ASN A 372 9.44 -11.11 -14.45
C ASN A 372 10.67 -10.48 -15.11
N ALA A 373 10.49 -9.71 -16.20
CA ALA A 373 11.59 -9.02 -16.88
C ALA A 373 12.28 -8.01 -15.95
N CYS A 374 11.50 -7.21 -15.21
CA CYS A 374 12.04 -6.29 -14.22
C CYS A 374 12.61 -7.04 -13.01
N GLU A 375 11.98 -8.11 -12.53
CA GLU A 375 12.55 -8.92 -11.44
C GLU A 375 13.95 -9.48 -11.81
N GLN A 376 14.12 -9.92 -13.07
CA GLN A 376 15.42 -10.36 -13.59
C GLN A 376 16.42 -9.20 -13.63
N PHE A 377 16.01 -8.04 -14.13
CA PHE A 377 16.88 -6.87 -14.15
C PHE A 377 17.28 -6.41 -12.74
N ASN A 378 16.33 -6.41 -11.80
CA ASN A 378 16.56 -6.14 -10.39
C ASN A 378 17.58 -7.09 -9.77
N SER A 379 17.62 -8.36 -10.21
CA SER A 379 18.67 -9.32 -9.83
C SER A 379 20.05 -8.90 -10.38
N ILE A 380 20.12 -8.40 -11.62
CA ILE A 380 21.36 -7.88 -12.20
C ILE A 380 21.81 -6.62 -11.46
N ILE A 381 20.92 -5.66 -11.22
CA ILE A 381 21.21 -4.47 -10.39
C ILE A 381 21.84 -4.92 -9.08
N ASN A 382 21.21 -5.86 -8.37
CA ASN A 382 21.70 -6.41 -7.11
C ASN A 382 23.12 -6.97 -7.21
N LYS A 383 23.51 -7.59 -8.33
CA LYS A 383 24.90 -8.00 -8.55
C LYS A 383 25.85 -6.80 -8.55
N PHE A 384 25.54 -5.74 -9.32
CA PHE A 384 26.40 -4.56 -9.44
C PHE A 384 26.46 -3.71 -8.16
N ILE A 385 25.41 -3.71 -7.34
CA ILE A 385 25.36 -3.02 -6.03
C ILE A 385 25.74 -3.92 -4.84
N ALA A 386 26.54 -4.97 -5.06
CA ALA A 386 27.05 -5.86 -4.02
C ALA A 386 25.98 -6.57 -3.16
N GLY A 387 24.79 -6.80 -3.70
CA GLY A 387 23.65 -7.39 -3.01
C GLY A 387 23.03 -6.48 -1.94
N LYS A 388 23.19 -5.15 -2.09
CA LYS A 388 22.78 -4.12 -1.10
C LYS A 388 23.54 -4.20 0.23
N ARG A 389 24.69 -4.90 0.25
CA ARG A 389 25.57 -5.00 1.43
C ARG A 389 26.47 -3.77 1.59
N ILE A 390 26.83 -3.15 0.47
CA ILE A 390 27.65 -1.93 0.43
C ILE A 390 26.74 -0.77 0.06
N ASN A 391 26.84 0.33 0.81
CA ASN A 391 26.09 1.54 0.50
C ASN A 391 26.79 2.35 -0.61
N PHE A 392 26.30 2.23 -1.84
CA PHE A 392 26.79 3.00 -2.98
C PHE A 392 26.02 4.31 -3.22
N SER A 393 25.00 4.61 -2.40
CA SER A 393 24.04 5.71 -2.57
C SER A 393 24.58 7.08 -2.14
N LEU A 394 25.80 7.14 -1.57
CA LEU A 394 26.36 8.36 -0.99
C LEU A 394 26.98 9.32 -2.02
N LYS A 395 27.34 8.79 -3.20
CA LYS A 395 28.01 9.49 -4.32
C LYS A 395 27.49 8.91 -5.65
N GLN A 396 28.07 9.31 -6.79
CA GLN A 396 27.75 8.83 -8.14
C GLN A 396 27.73 7.30 -8.32
N SER A 397 28.36 6.54 -7.41
CA SER A 397 28.58 5.10 -7.59
C SER A 397 27.31 4.30 -7.81
N TYR A 398 26.19 4.69 -7.18
CA TYR A 398 24.90 4.06 -7.42
C TYR A 398 24.48 4.21 -8.90
N ASN A 399 24.47 5.43 -9.43
CA ASN A 399 24.08 5.70 -10.82
C ASN A 399 24.93 4.90 -11.81
N THR A 400 26.26 4.94 -11.66
CA THR A 400 27.18 4.21 -12.55
C THR A 400 26.93 2.70 -12.51
N ARG A 401 26.60 2.14 -11.35
CA ARG A 401 26.34 0.69 -11.20
C ARG A 401 25.00 0.29 -11.81
N ILE A 402 23.98 1.13 -11.71
CA ILE A 402 22.71 0.93 -12.42
C ILE A 402 22.95 0.98 -13.93
N GLN A 403 23.69 1.97 -14.43
CA GLN A 403 24.07 2.07 -15.85
C GLN A 403 24.88 0.84 -16.33
N ALA A 404 25.83 0.35 -15.52
CA ALA A 404 26.56 -0.88 -15.81
C ALA A 404 25.63 -2.11 -15.87
N ALA A 405 24.61 -2.16 -15.02
CA ALA A 405 23.58 -3.19 -15.07
C ALA A 405 22.76 -3.11 -16.37
N ILE A 406 22.42 -1.92 -16.85
CA ILE A 406 21.71 -1.70 -18.13
C ILE A 406 22.51 -2.31 -19.29
N ILE A 407 23.79 -1.95 -19.40
CA ILE A 407 24.69 -2.50 -20.42
C ILE A 407 24.71 -4.03 -20.33
N SER A 408 24.87 -4.57 -19.12
CA SER A 408 24.89 -6.02 -18.91
C SER A 408 23.57 -6.69 -19.30
N TYR A 409 22.41 -6.07 -19.08
CA TYR A 409 21.11 -6.65 -19.40
C TYR A 409 20.85 -6.61 -20.91
N ASN A 410 20.96 -5.44 -21.55
CA ASN A 410 20.69 -5.28 -22.99
C ASN A 410 21.66 -6.09 -23.87
N THR A 411 22.85 -6.40 -23.37
CA THR A 411 23.88 -7.18 -24.10
C THR A 411 23.92 -8.67 -23.74
N ASN A 412 22.91 -9.17 -22.99
CA ASN A 412 22.84 -10.57 -22.53
C ASN A 412 24.05 -11.02 -21.69
N GLY A 413 24.57 -10.13 -20.85
CA GLY A 413 25.67 -10.39 -19.93
C GLY A 413 27.07 -10.16 -20.50
N ASN A 414 27.16 -9.49 -21.66
CA ASN A 414 28.40 -9.15 -22.35
C ASN A 414 28.91 -7.73 -22.02
N PHE A 415 28.77 -7.32 -20.76
CA PHE A 415 29.25 -6.03 -20.24
C PHE A 415 30.69 -5.70 -20.67
N LEU A 416 31.60 -6.66 -20.51
CA LEU A 416 33.01 -6.50 -20.88
C LEU A 416 33.20 -6.13 -22.36
N ASN A 417 32.47 -6.80 -23.25
CA ASN A 417 32.61 -6.57 -24.69
C ASN A 417 32.04 -5.21 -25.11
N ALA A 418 30.85 -4.87 -24.60
CA ALA A 418 30.19 -3.62 -24.94
C ALA A 418 30.98 -2.40 -24.48
N LEU A 419 31.47 -2.43 -23.24
CA LEU A 419 32.29 -1.33 -22.71
C LEU A 419 33.64 -1.24 -23.44
N HIS A 420 34.31 -2.36 -23.70
CA HIS A 420 35.60 -2.36 -24.39
C HIS A 420 35.49 -1.86 -25.83
N LYS A 421 34.41 -2.22 -26.54
CA LYS A 421 34.13 -1.71 -27.88
C LYS A 421 33.86 -0.21 -27.87
N ASN A 422 33.14 0.32 -26.88
CA ASN A 422 32.89 1.75 -26.82
C ASN A 422 34.15 2.55 -26.45
N VAL A 423 34.97 2.03 -25.54
CA VAL A 423 36.17 2.74 -25.06
C VAL A 423 37.35 2.66 -26.04
N MET A 424 37.52 1.52 -26.72
CA MET A 424 38.71 1.25 -27.55
C MET A 424 38.40 1.06 -29.04
N GLU A 425 37.12 1.11 -29.44
CA GLU A 425 36.63 0.76 -30.80
C GLU A 425 37.01 -0.66 -31.27
N LYS A 426 37.53 -1.48 -30.35
CA LYS A 426 38.07 -2.81 -30.61
C LYS A 426 37.48 -3.82 -29.65
N SER A 427 37.38 -5.05 -30.13
CA SER A 427 36.95 -6.17 -29.30
C SER A 427 37.99 -6.46 -28.19
N PRO A 428 37.57 -7.03 -27.05
CA PRO A 428 38.48 -7.44 -25.98
C PRO A 428 39.60 -8.36 -26.49
N GLY A 429 40.73 -8.36 -25.78
CA GLY A 429 41.84 -9.27 -26.04
C GLY A 429 41.47 -10.75 -25.96
N MET A 430 42.41 -11.62 -26.32
CA MET A 430 42.20 -13.08 -26.42
C MET A 430 41.62 -13.69 -25.13
N ILE A 431 42.13 -13.27 -23.96
CA ILE A 431 41.68 -13.75 -22.65
C ILE A 431 40.20 -13.38 -22.41
N GLY A 432 39.82 -12.14 -22.70
CA GLY A 432 38.43 -11.67 -22.59
C GLY A 432 37.49 -12.45 -23.50
N LYS A 433 37.89 -12.71 -24.77
CA LYS A 433 37.11 -13.53 -25.71
C LYS A 433 36.95 -14.98 -25.24
N ARG A 434 38.02 -15.60 -24.74
CA ARG A 434 37.98 -16.97 -24.16
C ARG A 434 37.03 -17.04 -22.97
N PHE A 435 37.08 -16.06 -22.07
CA PHE A 435 36.17 -15.97 -20.92
C PHE A 435 34.70 -15.86 -21.36
N LEU A 436 34.38 -14.95 -22.30
CA LEU A 436 33.01 -14.76 -22.79
C LEU A 436 32.48 -16.04 -23.46
N THR A 437 33.31 -16.71 -24.25
CA THR A 437 32.96 -17.98 -24.92
C THR A 437 32.68 -19.09 -23.89
N SER A 438 33.56 -19.24 -22.91
CA SER A 438 33.39 -20.22 -21.81
C SER A 438 32.13 -19.96 -20.99
N LYS A 439 31.87 -18.68 -20.66
CA LYS A 439 30.65 -18.26 -19.95
C LYS A 439 29.38 -18.60 -20.75
N LYS A 440 29.37 -18.31 -22.06
CA LYS A 440 28.27 -18.66 -22.96
C LYS A 440 28.00 -20.16 -22.97
N LYS A 441 29.05 -20.98 -23.15
CA LYS A 441 28.97 -22.45 -23.13
C LYS A 441 28.44 -22.99 -21.78
N LYS A 442 28.88 -22.44 -20.65
CA LYS A 442 28.37 -22.82 -19.31
C LYS A 442 26.88 -22.49 -19.16
N ASN A 443 26.44 -21.33 -19.64
CA ASN A 443 25.04 -20.92 -19.58
C ASN A 443 24.15 -21.83 -20.45
N GLU A 444 24.59 -22.14 -21.67
CA GLU A 444 23.88 -23.04 -22.59
C GLU A 444 23.78 -24.46 -22.00
N ASN A 445 24.87 -25.00 -21.46
CA ASN A 445 24.87 -26.31 -20.81
C ASN A 445 23.95 -26.33 -19.58
N THR A 446 23.92 -25.26 -18.79
CA THR A 446 23.01 -25.15 -17.64
C THR A 446 21.56 -25.12 -18.10
N ARG A 447 21.25 -24.41 -19.20
CA ARG A 447 19.90 -24.38 -19.79
C ARG A 447 19.49 -25.77 -20.27
N LYS A 448 20.36 -26.48 -20.99
CA LYS A 448 20.15 -27.87 -21.43
C LYS A 448 19.91 -28.82 -20.25
N ARG A 449 20.73 -28.74 -19.20
CA ARG A 449 20.54 -29.54 -17.97
C ARG A 449 19.21 -29.25 -17.29
N ARG A 450 18.80 -27.98 -17.21
CA ARG A 450 17.50 -27.62 -16.60
C ARG A 450 16.29 -28.12 -17.39
N LEU A 451 16.42 -28.28 -18.71
CA LEU A 451 15.37 -28.85 -19.56
C LEU A 451 15.26 -30.37 -19.37
N ASN A 452 16.35 -31.06 -19.03
CA ASN A 452 16.40 -32.52 -18.91
C ASN A 452 16.09 -33.05 -17.49
N PHE A 453 15.99 -32.21 -16.46
CA PHE A 453 15.72 -32.64 -15.08
C PHE A 453 14.42 -32.05 -14.53
N ASN A 454 13.43 -32.92 -14.28
CA ASN A 454 12.24 -32.60 -13.49
C ASN A 454 12.65 -32.30 -12.04
N ARG A 455 12.67 -31.02 -11.65
CA ARG A 455 13.02 -30.62 -10.28
C ARG A 455 11.91 -31.02 -9.29
N ILE A 456 12.19 -31.98 -8.43
CA ILE A 456 11.50 -32.15 -7.15
C ILE A 456 12.15 -31.16 -6.17
N SER A 457 11.48 -30.03 -5.88
CA SER A 457 11.98 -29.07 -4.89
C SER A 457 11.31 -29.29 -3.53
N LEU A 458 12.09 -29.68 -2.53
CA LEU A 458 11.68 -29.63 -1.12
C LEU A 458 11.65 -28.16 -0.66
N LYS A 459 10.47 -27.69 -0.21
CA LYS A 459 10.26 -26.31 0.26
C LYS A 459 10.77 -26.15 1.69
N LYS A 460 11.65 -25.18 1.93
CA LYS A 460 11.85 -24.60 3.27
C LYS A 460 10.80 -23.52 3.51
N PHE A 461 10.10 -23.61 4.65
CA PHE A 461 9.18 -22.57 5.11
C PHE A 461 9.94 -21.43 5.79
N LYS A 462 9.63 -20.19 5.40
CA LYS A 462 9.76 -19.00 6.26
C LYS A 462 8.51 -18.15 6.08
N CYS A 463 7.86 -17.82 7.20
CA CYS A 463 6.70 -16.95 7.27
C CYS A 463 7.13 -15.65 7.95
N THR A 464 6.97 -14.51 7.30
CA THR A 464 6.92 -13.20 7.97
C THR A 464 5.70 -12.45 7.45
N GLY A 465 4.84 -12.04 8.38
CA GLY A 465 3.59 -11.31 8.07
C GLY A 465 3.84 -9.91 7.52
N PRO A 466 2.83 -9.27 6.90
CA PRO A 466 2.80 -7.83 6.67
C PRO A 466 2.67 -7.03 7.97
N ASP A 467 3.33 -5.88 7.94
CA ASP A 467 3.36 -4.82 8.94
C ASP A 467 2.11 -3.96 8.75
N GLU A 468 1.56 -3.43 9.85
CA GLU A 468 0.34 -2.61 9.87
C GLU A 468 0.53 -1.24 9.20
N PHE A 469 1.75 -0.87 8.79
CA PHE A 469 2.08 0.44 8.20
C PHE A 469 2.42 0.39 6.69
N TYR A 470 2.09 -0.69 5.97
CA TYR A 470 2.25 -0.77 4.52
C TYR A 470 1.19 0.08 3.80
N GLY A 471 1.56 1.29 3.34
CA GLY A 471 0.70 2.17 2.53
C GLY A 471 0.42 3.56 3.09
N LEU A 472 1.30 4.12 3.93
CA LEU A 472 1.12 5.48 4.45
C LEU A 472 1.49 6.54 3.39
N ALA A 473 0.47 7.15 2.77
CA ALA A 473 0.58 8.37 1.97
C ALA A 473 1.17 9.52 2.82
N GLU A 474 1.88 10.50 2.25
CA GLU A 474 2.43 11.69 2.96
C GLU A 474 1.33 12.67 3.39
N PRO A 475 1.49 13.46 4.48
CA PRO A 475 0.54 14.47 4.94
C PRO A 475 0.13 15.41 3.83
N LEU A 476 -1.18 15.65 3.74
CA LEU A 476 -1.75 16.60 2.79
C LEU A 476 -1.03 17.93 2.95
N PRO A 477 -0.47 18.49 1.86
CA PRO A 477 0.02 19.86 1.85
C PRO A 477 -1.06 20.78 2.41
N ILE A 478 -0.67 21.76 3.24
CA ILE A 478 -1.59 22.74 3.82
C ILE A 478 -2.35 23.49 2.71
N GLU A 479 -1.72 23.61 1.53
CA GLU A 479 -2.23 24.23 0.30
C GLU A 479 -3.38 23.45 -0.37
N GLU A 480 -3.59 22.15 -0.08
CA GLU A 480 -4.74 21.35 -0.56
C GLU A 480 -5.94 21.38 0.41
N ARG A 481 -5.85 22.15 1.50
CA ARG A 481 -6.95 22.35 2.46
C ARG A 481 -7.73 23.59 2.05
N CYS A 482 -9.05 23.57 2.24
CA CYS A 482 -9.85 24.79 2.07
C CYS A 482 -9.28 25.90 2.94
N THR A 483 -9.28 27.12 2.41
CA THR A 483 -8.96 28.31 3.23
C THR A 483 -9.97 28.44 4.39
N LEU A 484 -9.61 29.19 5.43
CA LEU A 484 -10.50 29.36 6.58
C LEU A 484 -11.84 30.01 6.19
N GLU A 485 -11.82 30.92 5.21
CA GLU A 485 -12.99 31.62 4.68
C GLU A 485 -13.91 30.65 3.92
N GLU A 486 -13.38 29.90 2.95
CA GLU A 486 -14.13 28.89 2.19
C GLU A 486 -14.70 27.78 3.08
N LEU A 487 -13.96 27.40 4.13
CA LEU A 487 -14.41 26.40 5.10
C LEU A 487 -15.64 26.91 5.86
N GLU A 488 -15.65 28.18 6.27
CA GLU A 488 -16.75 28.76 7.03
C GLU A 488 -18.01 28.96 6.16
N GLU A 489 -17.84 29.33 4.89
CA GLU A 489 -18.93 29.36 3.91
C GLU A 489 -19.58 27.97 3.74
N LYS A 490 -18.76 26.93 3.53
CA LYS A 490 -19.25 25.55 3.39
C LYS A 490 -19.95 25.02 4.65
N LYS A 491 -19.48 25.41 5.85
CA LYS A 491 -20.17 25.07 7.10
C LYS A 491 -21.57 25.67 7.15
N ASN A 492 -21.69 26.96 6.79
CA ASN A 492 -22.96 27.67 6.81
C ASN A 492 -23.94 27.12 5.77
N GLU A 493 -23.47 26.80 4.57
CA GLU A 493 -24.28 26.12 3.54
C GLU A 493 -24.75 24.73 4.00
N PHE A 494 -23.85 23.94 4.61
CA PHE A 494 -24.19 22.62 5.11
C PHE A 494 -25.26 22.69 6.21
N ILE A 495 -25.13 23.61 7.18
CA ILE A 495 -26.15 23.80 8.22
C ILE A 495 -27.50 24.17 7.60
N LYS A 496 -27.53 25.07 6.60
CA LYS A 496 -28.77 25.39 5.88
C LYS A 496 -29.38 24.15 5.21
N SER A 497 -28.57 23.30 4.59
CA SER A 497 -29.04 22.08 3.90
C SER A 497 -29.63 21.01 4.83
N ILE A 498 -29.15 20.91 6.07
CA ILE A 498 -29.65 19.93 7.05
C ILE A 498 -30.82 20.47 7.89
N THR A 499 -31.11 21.77 7.77
CA THR A 499 -32.20 22.44 8.47
C THR A 499 -33.52 22.08 7.79
N LEU A 500 -34.37 21.35 8.51
CA LEU A 500 -35.64 20.84 7.99
C LEU A 500 -36.83 21.59 8.61
N CYS A 501 -37.85 21.85 7.81
CA CYS A 501 -39.11 22.39 8.32
C CYS A 501 -39.86 21.33 9.16
N LYS A 502 -40.89 21.74 9.91
CA LYS A 502 -41.65 20.82 10.79
C LYS A 502 -42.19 19.59 10.03
N ASN A 503 -42.84 19.81 8.89
CA ASN A 503 -43.39 18.73 8.07
C ASN A 503 -42.32 17.76 7.55
N GLN A 504 -41.12 18.27 7.22
CA GLN A 504 -40.00 17.45 6.78
C GLN A 504 -39.40 16.63 7.93
N ARG A 505 -39.35 17.19 9.15
CA ARG A 505 -38.93 16.46 10.36
C ARG A 505 -39.88 15.30 10.67
N ASP A 506 -41.20 15.56 10.60
CA ASP A 506 -42.22 14.54 10.84
C ASP A 506 -42.17 13.42 9.79
N SER A 507 -41.99 13.78 8.52
CA SER A 507 -41.77 12.80 7.44
C SER A 507 -40.50 11.98 7.65
N LEU A 508 -39.42 12.60 8.15
CA LEU A 508 -38.17 11.90 8.39
C LEU A 508 -38.29 10.90 9.55
N GLU A 509 -38.97 11.29 10.62
CA GLU A 509 -39.28 10.39 11.73
C GLU A 509 -40.01 9.16 11.20
N PHE A 510 -41.07 9.37 10.41
CA PHE A 510 -41.86 8.29 9.82
C PHE A 510 -41.02 7.34 8.96
N ASP A 511 -40.22 7.87 8.04
CA ASP A 511 -39.38 7.10 7.11
C ASP A 511 -38.24 6.32 7.81
N THR A 512 -37.94 6.68 9.06
CA THR A 512 -36.81 6.11 9.82
C THR A 512 -37.23 5.26 11.01
N ARG A 513 -38.52 4.93 11.15
CA ARG A 513 -39.07 4.08 12.23
C ARG A 513 -38.51 2.67 12.26
N GLU A 514 -38.04 2.16 11.13
CA GLU A 514 -37.36 0.86 11.05
C GLU A 514 -35.88 0.91 11.50
N GLN A 515 -35.42 2.08 11.97
CA GLN A 515 -34.12 2.34 12.61
C GLN A 515 -32.95 1.61 11.94
N SER A 516 -32.41 0.56 12.57
CA SER A 516 -31.26 -0.22 12.10
C SER A 516 -31.48 -0.96 10.77
N SER A 517 -32.72 -1.07 10.30
CA SER A 517 -33.07 -1.63 8.99
C SER A 517 -33.22 -0.55 7.90
N SER A 518 -33.22 0.74 8.27
CA SER A 518 -33.38 1.87 7.33
C SER A 518 -32.02 2.48 6.97
N SER A 519 -31.67 2.46 5.68
CA SER A 519 -30.46 3.12 5.17
C SER A 519 -30.52 4.64 5.35
N LYS A 520 -31.73 5.23 5.23
CA LYS A 520 -31.97 6.66 5.45
C LYS A 520 -31.66 7.05 6.90
N TRP A 521 -32.02 6.21 7.87
CA TRP A 521 -31.69 6.44 9.29
C TRP A 521 -30.18 6.52 9.53
N PHE A 522 -29.37 5.65 8.90
CA PHE A 522 -27.91 5.72 9.00
C PHE A 522 -27.32 6.98 8.35
N ALA A 523 -27.83 7.38 7.17
CA ALA A 523 -27.36 8.57 6.46
C ALA A 523 -27.58 9.85 7.29
N GLU A 524 -28.78 10.02 7.84
CA GLU A 524 -29.12 11.20 8.64
C GLU A 524 -28.37 11.25 9.98
N ARG A 525 -28.12 10.09 10.61
CA ARG A 525 -27.32 9.97 11.84
C ARG A 525 -25.83 10.18 11.63
N ARG A 526 -25.34 10.06 10.39
CA ARG A 526 -23.96 10.38 10.04
C ARG A 526 -23.73 11.89 10.03
N ASN A 527 -24.71 12.65 9.55
CA ASN A 527 -24.65 14.10 9.43
C ASN A 527 -24.94 14.84 10.76
N ARG A 528 -25.46 14.12 11.78
CA ARG A 528 -25.92 14.67 13.05
C ARG A 528 -25.25 14.03 14.28
N LEU A 529 -25.15 14.81 15.34
CA LEU A 529 -24.73 14.32 16.65
C LEU A 529 -25.91 13.63 17.34
N THR A 530 -25.77 12.35 17.68
CA THR A 530 -26.87 11.56 18.24
C THR A 530 -26.77 11.46 19.75
N ALA A 531 -27.93 11.41 20.44
CA ALA A 531 -28.00 11.38 21.90
C ALA A 531 -27.10 10.33 22.60
N SER A 532 -26.90 9.16 21.99
CA SER A 532 -26.01 8.11 22.50
C SER A 532 -24.54 8.55 22.64
N ASP A 533 -24.12 9.57 21.87
CA ASP A 533 -22.75 10.10 21.89
C ASP A 533 -22.58 11.24 22.91
N PHE A 534 -23.67 11.83 23.42
CA PHE A 534 -23.64 13.06 24.22
C PHE A 534 -22.84 12.91 25.51
N GLY A 535 -23.01 11.79 26.22
CA GLY A 535 -22.25 11.51 27.44
C GLY A 535 -20.75 11.45 27.19
N LYS A 536 -20.33 10.86 26.05
CA LYS A 536 -18.90 10.78 25.69
C LYS A 536 -18.32 12.16 25.41
N ILE A 537 -19.09 13.04 24.76
CA ILE A 537 -18.65 14.37 24.37
C ILE A 537 -18.62 15.32 25.56
N CYS A 538 -19.68 15.34 26.39
CA CYS A 538 -19.78 16.24 27.53
C CYS A 538 -18.72 15.96 28.61
N LYS A 539 -18.28 14.70 28.70
CA LYS A 539 -17.24 14.22 29.63
C LYS A 539 -15.82 14.21 29.03
N MET A 540 -15.66 14.60 27.77
CA MET A 540 -14.35 14.65 27.13
C MET A 540 -13.48 15.71 27.83
N ARG A 541 -12.26 15.34 28.25
CA ARG A 541 -11.31 16.31 28.84
C ARG A 541 -10.89 17.31 27.76
N GLN A 542 -10.57 18.53 28.18
CA GLN A 542 -10.19 19.60 27.24
C GLN A 542 -8.93 19.27 26.44
N THR A 543 -8.03 18.46 26.99
CA THR A 543 -6.80 17.99 26.31
C THR A 543 -6.96 16.70 25.51
N THR A 544 -8.13 16.05 25.57
CA THR A 544 -8.37 14.81 24.81
C THR A 544 -8.64 15.11 23.34
N SER A 545 -7.94 14.42 22.44
CA SER A 545 -8.12 14.61 21.00
C SER A 545 -9.53 14.22 20.51
N CYS A 546 -10.16 15.09 19.74
CA CYS A 546 -11.45 14.82 19.12
C CYS A 546 -11.37 13.85 17.92
N ARG A 547 -10.18 13.67 17.33
CA ARG A 547 -9.95 12.90 16.09
C ARG A 547 -10.53 11.49 16.13
N ASN A 548 -10.28 10.75 17.21
CA ASN A 548 -10.81 9.39 17.36
C ASN A 548 -12.34 9.37 17.46
N THR A 549 -12.95 10.37 18.09
CA THR A 549 -14.41 10.45 18.23
C THR A 549 -15.06 10.80 16.89
N VAL A 550 -14.49 11.75 16.15
CA VAL A 550 -14.91 12.11 14.78
C VAL A 550 -14.74 10.92 13.83
N PHE A 551 -13.59 10.24 13.89
CA PHE A 551 -13.33 9.04 13.07
C PHE A 551 -14.36 7.94 13.31
N ASN A 552 -14.61 7.62 14.58
CA ASN A 552 -15.58 6.59 14.95
C ASN A 552 -17.00 6.92 14.49
N LYS A 553 -17.36 8.21 14.48
CA LYS A 553 -18.67 8.69 14.05
C LYS A 553 -18.85 8.69 12.53
N LEU A 554 -17.85 9.13 11.77
CA LEU A 554 -17.98 9.36 10.32
C LEU A 554 -17.55 8.17 9.45
N TYR A 555 -16.61 7.35 9.93
CA TYR A 555 -15.92 6.34 9.11
C TYR A 555 -16.01 4.92 9.68
N ASN A 556 -16.13 4.76 11.00
CA ASN A 556 -16.22 3.43 11.63
C ASN A 556 -17.64 2.84 11.64
N SER A 557 -18.60 3.47 10.95
CA SER A 557 -20.02 3.05 10.93
C SER A 557 -20.37 2.00 9.86
N SER A 558 -19.38 1.48 9.14
CA SER A 558 -19.62 0.47 8.09
C SER A 558 -19.26 -0.92 8.58
N GLY A 559 -20.27 -1.67 9.05
CA GLY A 559 -20.24 -3.14 9.18
C GLY A 559 -19.09 -3.72 9.99
N ASN A 560 -19.18 -3.67 11.32
CA ASN A 560 -18.28 -4.41 12.20
C ASN A 560 -18.36 -5.92 11.90
N ILE A 561 -17.28 -6.48 11.36
CA ILE A 561 -17.04 -7.93 11.18
C ILE A 561 -17.02 -8.66 12.56
N ASN A 562 -16.89 -7.90 13.65
CA ASN A 562 -16.97 -8.33 15.05
C ASN A 562 -17.87 -7.39 15.88
N GLU A 563 -19.18 -7.53 15.80
CA GLU A 563 -20.09 -6.84 16.74
C GLU A 563 -19.81 -7.32 18.18
N PRO A 564 -19.62 -6.42 19.17
CA PRO A 564 -19.39 -6.81 20.56
C PRO A 564 -20.55 -7.67 21.09
N ILE A 565 -20.24 -8.75 21.80
CA ILE A 565 -21.23 -9.70 22.36
C ILE A 565 -22.33 -8.97 23.15
N ALA A 566 -21.96 -7.91 23.87
CA ALA A 566 -22.90 -7.09 24.63
C ALA A 566 -23.92 -6.32 23.76
N CYS A 567 -23.52 -5.83 22.58
CA CYS A 567 -24.42 -5.11 21.67
C CYS A 567 -25.40 -6.07 20.99
N LYS A 568 -24.94 -7.25 20.59
CA LYS A 568 -25.80 -8.30 20.04
C LYS A 568 -26.83 -8.77 21.07
N TYR A 569 -26.37 -9.06 22.29
CA TYR A 569 -27.26 -9.42 23.41
C TYR A 569 -28.30 -8.33 23.70
N GLY A 570 -27.90 -7.06 23.62
CA GLY A 570 -28.81 -5.91 23.74
C GLY A 570 -29.97 -5.98 22.74
N LYS A 571 -29.65 -6.11 21.45
CA LYS A 571 -30.63 -6.18 20.36
C LYS A 571 -31.56 -7.40 20.48
N ASP A 572 -30.99 -8.56 20.80
CA ASP A 572 -31.75 -9.81 20.93
C ASP A 572 -32.78 -9.72 22.09
N MET A 573 -32.41 -9.04 23.19
CA MET A 573 -33.25 -8.93 24.39
C MET A 573 -34.17 -7.71 24.42
N GLU A 574 -33.96 -6.72 23.55
CA GLU A 574 -34.71 -5.45 23.55
C GLU A 574 -36.22 -5.68 23.43
N SER A 575 -36.64 -6.54 22.50
CA SER A 575 -38.06 -6.86 22.32
C SER A 575 -38.70 -7.56 23.54
N ALA A 576 -37.94 -8.41 24.24
CA ALA A 576 -38.38 -9.06 25.47
C ALA A 576 -38.47 -8.07 26.63
N ALA A 577 -37.52 -7.13 26.72
CA ALA A 577 -37.51 -6.08 27.72
C ALA A 577 -38.69 -5.12 27.56
N ILE A 578 -39.02 -4.71 26.32
CA ILE A 578 -40.18 -3.87 26.03
C ILE A 578 -41.48 -4.60 26.43
N LYS A 579 -41.67 -5.87 26.03
CA LYS A 579 -42.85 -6.65 26.44
C LYS A 579 -42.97 -6.81 27.95
N SER A 580 -41.84 -7.03 28.65
CA SER A 580 -41.82 -7.12 30.11
C SER A 580 -42.24 -5.80 30.76
N PHE A 581 -41.82 -4.67 30.19
CA PHE A 581 -42.22 -3.34 30.62
C PHE A 581 -43.72 -3.07 30.36
N GLU A 582 -44.21 -3.37 29.16
CA GLU A 582 -45.64 -3.22 28.80
C GLU A 582 -46.54 -3.99 29.77
N ASN A 583 -46.18 -5.24 30.08
CA ASN A 583 -46.94 -6.07 31.03
C ASN A 583 -46.91 -5.54 32.47
N LYS A 584 -45.79 -4.95 32.92
CA LYS A 584 -45.65 -4.43 34.29
C LYS A 584 -46.36 -3.09 34.48
N MET A 585 -46.32 -2.23 33.47
CA MET A 585 -46.86 -0.88 33.55
C MET A 585 -48.28 -0.77 32.98
N GLY A 586 -48.75 -1.77 32.23
CA GLY A 586 -50.06 -1.76 31.58
C GLY A 586 -50.16 -0.72 30.46
N VAL A 587 -49.05 -0.42 29.79
CA VAL A 587 -48.97 0.60 28.72
C VAL A 587 -48.51 -0.03 27.40
N GLN A 588 -48.86 0.60 26.29
CA GLN A 588 -48.42 0.19 24.95
C GLN A 588 -47.25 1.06 24.50
N VAL A 589 -46.19 0.44 23.96
CA VAL A 589 -45.00 1.15 23.47
C VAL A 589 -45.01 1.16 21.93
N ASN A 590 -45.07 2.37 21.37
CA ASN A 590 -44.98 2.60 19.94
C ASN A 590 -43.52 2.77 19.50
N ARG A 591 -43.18 2.28 18.30
CA ARG A 591 -41.86 2.50 17.69
C ARG A 591 -41.72 3.94 17.22
N CYS A 592 -40.49 4.45 17.24
CA CYS A 592 -40.16 5.76 16.73
C CYS A 592 -38.89 5.75 15.86
N GLY A 593 -38.83 6.70 14.94
CA GLY A 593 -37.66 6.97 14.11
C GLY A 593 -36.71 8.00 14.72
N LEU A 594 -35.98 8.68 13.85
CA LEU A 594 -35.04 9.73 14.22
C LEU A 594 -35.76 11.07 14.39
N TYR A 595 -35.69 11.63 15.59
CA TYR A 595 -36.08 13.01 15.88
C TYR A 595 -34.89 13.96 15.68
N ILE A 596 -35.18 15.17 15.20
CA ILE A 596 -34.23 16.25 15.00
C ILE A 596 -34.65 17.45 15.84
N ASP A 597 -33.69 18.07 16.53
CA ASP A 597 -33.94 19.24 17.37
C ASP A 597 -34.39 20.45 16.53
N GLU A 598 -35.28 21.26 17.10
CA GLU A 598 -35.81 22.44 16.43
C GLU A 598 -34.82 23.60 16.37
N LEU A 599 -34.06 23.82 17.43
CA LEU A 599 -33.11 24.92 17.54
C LEU A 599 -31.76 24.54 16.93
N TYR A 600 -31.38 23.28 17.06
CA TYR A 600 -30.09 22.76 16.61
C TYR A 600 -30.28 21.62 15.60
N PRO A 601 -30.42 21.90 14.29
CA PRO A 601 -30.75 20.90 13.26
C PRO A 601 -29.70 19.79 13.12
N TYR A 602 -28.52 19.98 13.69
CA TYR A 602 -27.44 19.00 13.75
C TYR A 602 -27.50 18.04 14.95
N LEU A 603 -28.45 18.21 15.88
CA LEU A 603 -28.69 17.28 16.99
C LEU A 603 -29.84 16.34 16.65
N GLY A 604 -29.68 15.05 16.97
CA GLY A 604 -30.72 14.06 16.75
C GLY A 604 -30.82 13.00 17.84
N ALA A 605 -31.99 12.38 17.96
CA ALA A 605 -32.26 11.35 18.96
C ALA A 605 -33.17 10.26 18.39
N THR A 606 -32.92 9.02 18.81
CA THR A 606 -33.83 7.89 18.57
C THR A 606 -34.04 7.24 19.93
N PRO A 607 -35.20 7.44 20.58
CA PRO A 607 -35.61 6.65 21.73
C PRO A 607 -35.86 5.19 21.33
N ASP A 608 -35.84 4.28 22.31
CA ASP A 608 -36.16 2.87 22.09
C ASP A 608 -37.69 2.65 21.96
N GLY A 609 -38.50 3.59 22.48
CA GLY A 609 -39.95 3.63 22.25
C GLY A 609 -40.63 4.90 22.72
N LEU A 610 -41.88 5.08 22.28
CA LEU A 610 -42.79 6.16 22.68
C LEU A 610 -44.02 5.57 23.34
N ILE A 611 -44.36 6.05 24.54
CA ILE A 611 -45.54 5.57 25.27
C ILE A 611 -46.73 6.50 24.98
N ASP A 612 -46.54 7.79 25.20
CA ASP A 612 -47.56 8.82 25.01
C ASP A 612 -46.94 10.11 24.43
N GLN A 613 -47.69 11.21 24.46
CA GLN A 613 -47.23 12.49 23.95
C GLN A 613 -46.12 13.14 24.78
N ASN A 614 -45.88 12.70 26.01
CA ASN A 614 -44.95 13.31 26.96
C ASN A 614 -43.85 12.35 27.45
N THR A 615 -43.92 11.07 27.09
CA THR A 615 -43.11 10.02 27.70
C THR A 615 -42.40 9.14 26.67
N ILE A 616 -41.09 8.99 26.85
CA ILE A 616 -40.22 8.12 26.06
C ILE A 616 -39.74 6.91 26.87
N LEU A 617 -39.23 5.90 26.17
CA LEU A 617 -38.65 4.69 26.74
C LEU A 617 -37.20 4.54 26.30
N GLU A 618 -36.31 4.23 27.23
CA GLU A 618 -34.91 3.85 26.98
C GLU A 618 -34.61 2.54 27.71
N VAL A 619 -34.18 1.54 26.96
CA VAL A 619 -33.97 0.16 27.43
C VAL A 619 -32.48 -0.18 27.40
N LYS A 620 -32.00 -0.83 28.46
CA LYS A 620 -30.63 -1.36 28.53
C LYS A 620 -30.63 -2.80 29.06
N CYS A 621 -30.02 -3.69 28.28
CA CYS A 621 -29.86 -5.10 28.63
C CYS A 621 -28.37 -5.42 28.87
N PRO A 622 -27.86 -5.31 30.11
CA PRO A 622 -26.43 -5.48 30.40
C PRO A 622 -25.99 -6.96 30.37
N TYR A 623 -25.19 -7.33 29.36
CA TYR A 623 -24.66 -8.70 29.23
C TYR A 623 -23.86 -9.19 30.45
N ALA A 624 -23.15 -8.29 31.15
CA ALA A 624 -22.35 -8.64 32.33
C ALA A 624 -23.19 -9.08 33.54
N ALA A 625 -24.45 -8.65 33.60
CA ALA A 625 -25.37 -8.95 34.71
C ALA A 625 -26.41 -10.03 34.35
N ARG A 626 -26.30 -10.69 33.18
CA ARG A 626 -27.28 -11.67 32.70
C ARG A 626 -27.46 -12.86 33.64
N ASP A 627 -26.40 -13.26 34.35
CA ASP A 627 -26.38 -14.42 35.25
C ASP A 627 -26.64 -14.01 36.72
N CYS A 628 -26.84 -12.72 37.02
CA CYS A 628 -27.12 -12.26 38.37
C CYS A 628 -28.59 -12.51 38.72
N LEU A 629 -28.83 -13.04 39.92
CA LEU A 629 -30.19 -13.36 40.38
C LEU A 629 -30.93 -12.12 40.86
N THR A 630 -30.22 -11.12 41.39
CA THR A 630 -30.82 -9.87 41.88
C THR A 630 -30.07 -8.62 41.41
N LEU A 631 -30.78 -7.49 41.38
CA LEU A 631 -30.24 -6.17 41.04
C LEU A 631 -29.13 -5.74 42.02
N ASN A 632 -29.32 -5.99 43.32
CA ASN A 632 -28.37 -5.61 44.37
C ASN A 632 -27.04 -6.36 44.21
N GLU A 633 -27.09 -7.67 43.92
CA GLU A 633 -25.91 -8.48 43.63
C GLU A 633 -25.13 -7.92 42.43
N ALA A 634 -25.82 -7.51 41.36
CA ALA A 634 -25.19 -6.96 40.16
C ALA A 634 -24.48 -5.60 40.42
N ILE A 635 -24.99 -4.79 41.34
CA ILE A 635 -24.38 -3.51 41.74
C ILE A 635 -23.18 -3.75 42.66
N VAL A 636 -23.32 -4.60 43.68
CA VAL A 636 -22.26 -4.90 44.66
C VAL A 636 -21.06 -5.58 43.99
N THR A 637 -21.31 -6.50 43.06
CA THR A 637 -20.26 -7.19 42.29
C THR A 637 -19.64 -6.32 41.18
N LYS A 638 -20.05 -5.03 41.07
CA LYS A 638 -19.59 -4.08 40.03
C LYS A 638 -19.80 -4.57 38.59
N LYS A 639 -20.80 -5.43 38.38
CA LYS A 639 -21.25 -5.84 37.05
C LYS A 639 -22.11 -4.76 36.39
N ILE A 640 -22.77 -3.91 37.19
CA ILE A 640 -23.48 -2.69 36.75
C ILE A 640 -22.87 -1.46 37.41
N ASN A 641 -22.19 -0.63 36.62
CA ASN A 641 -21.49 0.56 37.13
C ASN A 641 -22.28 1.86 37.00
N PHE A 642 -23.42 1.83 36.29
CA PHE A 642 -24.22 3.02 35.99
C PHE A 642 -25.33 3.30 36.99
N LEU A 643 -25.76 2.30 37.79
CA LEU A 643 -26.72 2.48 38.88
C LEU A 643 -25.99 2.71 40.21
N LYS A 644 -26.63 3.43 41.14
CA LYS A 644 -26.22 3.58 42.55
C LYS A 644 -27.43 3.34 43.47
N ILE A 645 -27.18 2.80 44.65
CA ILE A 645 -28.16 2.72 45.74
C ILE A 645 -28.04 4.02 46.54
N GLN A 646 -29.14 4.74 46.73
CA GLN A 646 -29.21 5.92 47.59
C GLN A 646 -29.39 5.53 49.06
N GLU A 647 -29.21 6.50 49.97
CA GLU A 647 -29.34 6.28 51.42
C GLU A 647 -30.76 5.82 51.84
N ASP A 648 -31.77 6.13 51.02
CA ASP A 648 -33.17 5.70 51.17
C ASP A 648 -33.45 4.29 50.62
N GLY A 649 -32.42 3.58 50.13
CA GLY A 649 -32.55 2.25 49.54
C GLY A 649 -33.01 2.24 48.08
N GLN A 650 -33.29 3.39 47.45
CA GLN A 650 -33.70 3.44 46.05
C GLN A 650 -32.52 3.30 45.10
N VAL A 651 -32.69 2.48 44.06
CA VAL A 651 -31.69 2.33 42.98
C VAL A 651 -31.96 3.38 41.92
N VAL A 652 -30.96 4.22 41.63
CA VAL A 652 -31.06 5.30 40.64
C VAL A 652 -29.86 5.33 39.70
N LEU A 653 -30.10 5.78 38.47
CA LEU A 653 -29.07 6.09 37.49
C LEU A 653 -28.17 7.24 37.99
N LYS A 654 -26.86 7.04 37.92
CA LYS A 654 -25.90 8.08 38.27
C LYS A 654 -26.02 9.25 37.29
N CYS A 655 -26.23 10.46 37.80
CA CYS A 655 -26.36 11.67 36.98
C CYS A 655 -25.10 12.00 36.16
N ASP A 656 -23.92 11.50 36.57
CA ASP A 656 -22.67 11.63 35.79
C ASP A 656 -22.46 10.48 34.78
N HIS A 657 -23.34 9.48 34.71
CA HIS A 657 -23.17 8.39 33.75
C HIS A 657 -23.62 8.80 32.33
N SER A 658 -22.96 8.28 31.29
CA SER A 658 -23.25 8.62 29.89
C SER A 658 -24.71 8.41 29.48
N TYR A 659 -25.39 7.41 30.05
CA TYR A 659 -26.82 7.16 29.81
C TYR A 659 -27.73 8.29 30.32
N PHE A 660 -27.35 8.98 31.40
CA PHE A 660 -28.13 10.11 31.89
C PHE A 660 -28.09 11.28 30.88
N TYR A 661 -26.90 11.58 30.35
CA TYR A 661 -26.73 12.56 29.27
C TYR A 661 -27.50 12.16 28.00
N GLN A 662 -27.54 10.87 27.67
CA GLN A 662 -28.33 10.37 26.54
C GLN A 662 -29.83 10.63 26.74
N ILE A 663 -30.36 10.32 27.92
CA ILE A 663 -31.80 10.48 28.23
C ILE A 663 -32.20 11.95 28.23
N ILE A 664 -31.45 12.83 28.90
CA ILE A 664 -31.73 14.27 28.89
C ILE A 664 -31.66 14.83 27.46
N GLY A 665 -30.73 14.34 26.65
CA GLY A 665 -30.66 14.69 25.23
C GLY A 665 -31.86 14.21 24.43
N GLN A 666 -32.33 12.98 24.63
CA GLN A 666 -33.53 12.46 23.99
C GLN A 666 -34.77 13.29 24.38
N LEU A 667 -34.94 13.61 25.67
CA LEU A 667 -36.06 14.42 26.17
C LEU A 667 -36.08 15.82 25.56
N LYS A 668 -34.92 16.49 25.49
CA LYS A 668 -34.81 17.80 24.84
C LYS A 668 -35.19 17.75 23.37
N ILE A 669 -34.59 16.83 22.61
CA ILE A 669 -34.74 16.75 21.15
C ILE A 669 -36.17 16.35 20.76
N THR A 670 -36.79 15.46 21.53
CA THR A 670 -38.17 15.02 21.29
C THR A 670 -39.23 15.96 21.89
N SER A 671 -38.81 16.98 22.66
CA SER A 671 -39.69 17.88 23.43
C SER A 671 -40.64 17.12 24.36
N LYS A 672 -40.12 16.14 25.10
CA LYS A 672 -40.86 15.26 26.02
C LYS A 672 -40.45 15.54 27.47
N LEU A 673 -41.34 15.23 28.41
CA LEU A 673 -41.15 15.57 29.82
C LEU A 673 -40.55 14.41 30.63
N PHE A 674 -40.86 13.17 30.26
CA PHE A 674 -40.51 12.00 31.06
C PHE A 674 -39.86 10.89 30.23
N CYS A 675 -38.90 10.18 30.82
CA CYS A 675 -38.31 8.96 30.26
C CYS A 675 -38.42 7.83 31.28
N PHE A 676 -38.95 6.68 30.86
CA PHE A 676 -38.77 5.44 31.62
C PHE A 676 -37.46 4.80 31.21
N PHE A 677 -36.52 4.75 32.15
CA PHE A 677 -35.26 4.04 32.01
C PHE A 677 -35.43 2.61 32.51
N VAL A 678 -35.36 1.64 31.60
CA VAL A 678 -35.58 0.22 31.89
C VAL A 678 -34.28 -0.55 31.79
N VAL A 679 -33.92 -1.25 32.86
CA VAL A 679 -32.80 -2.19 32.89
C VAL A 679 -33.34 -3.59 33.01
N HIS A 680 -33.13 -4.41 31.98
CA HIS A 680 -33.72 -5.74 31.89
C HIS A 680 -32.66 -6.84 31.84
N THR A 681 -32.89 -7.89 32.61
CA THR A 681 -32.23 -9.19 32.52
C THR A 681 -33.29 -10.29 32.53
N PRO A 682 -32.97 -11.55 32.16
CA PRO A 682 -33.94 -12.65 32.23
C PRO A 682 -34.52 -12.88 33.63
N ASN A 683 -33.80 -12.48 34.69
CA ASN A 683 -34.18 -12.74 36.08
C ASN A 683 -34.95 -11.58 36.72
N TRP A 684 -34.67 -10.33 36.32
CA TRP A 684 -35.28 -9.15 36.94
C TRP A 684 -35.35 -7.97 35.98
N THR A 685 -36.24 -7.02 36.27
CA THR A 685 -36.42 -5.78 35.50
C THR A 685 -36.58 -4.62 36.45
N HIS A 686 -35.71 -3.62 36.31
CA HIS A 686 -35.71 -2.39 37.07
C HIS A 686 -36.20 -1.24 36.17
N ILE A 687 -37.07 -0.39 36.71
CA ILE A 687 -37.68 0.73 35.99
C ILE A 687 -37.47 1.98 36.84
N GLN A 688 -36.93 3.02 36.24
CA GLN A 688 -36.79 4.34 36.86
C GLN A 688 -37.46 5.40 35.97
N LYS A 689 -38.29 6.25 36.55
CA LYS A 689 -38.83 7.44 35.86
C LYS A 689 -37.85 8.60 36.02
N ILE A 690 -37.44 9.22 34.91
CA ILE A 690 -36.52 10.37 34.86
C ILE A 690 -37.25 11.55 34.22
N GLU A 691 -37.18 12.71 34.85
CA GLU A 691 -37.81 13.94 34.38
C GLU A 691 -36.80 14.83 33.64
N TYR A 692 -37.29 15.61 32.67
CA TYR A 692 -36.45 16.54 31.93
C TYR A 692 -35.92 17.65 32.85
N ASN A 693 -34.59 17.82 32.85
CA ASN A 693 -33.91 18.85 33.63
C ASN A 693 -33.28 19.90 32.71
N ASN A 694 -33.97 21.03 32.57
CA ASN A 694 -33.52 22.15 31.74
C ASN A 694 -32.22 22.80 32.24
N GLN A 695 -32.04 22.89 33.56
CA GLN A 695 -30.83 23.45 34.16
C GLN A 695 -29.60 22.59 33.81
N PHE A 696 -29.73 21.26 33.93
CA PHE A 696 -28.66 20.32 33.57
C PHE A 696 -28.29 20.42 32.09
N TRP A 697 -29.29 20.54 31.21
CA TRP A 697 -29.05 20.71 29.77
C TRP A 697 -28.24 21.98 29.48
N THR A 698 -28.72 23.12 30.00
CA THR A 698 -28.14 24.45 29.73
C THR A 698 -26.72 24.56 30.31
N GLU A 699 -26.51 24.12 31.55
CA GLU A 699 -25.22 24.29 32.24
C GLU A 699 -24.16 23.27 31.78
N LYS A 700 -24.54 22.02 31.48
CA LYS A 700 -23.57 20.92 31.29
C LYS A 700 -23.46 20.39 29.87
N MET A 701 -24.49 20.56 29.03
CA MET A 701 -24.57 19.88 27.73
C MET A 701 -24.51 20.84 26.55
N GLU A 702 -25.40 21.82 26.50
CA GLU A 702 -25.69 22.63 25.31
C GLU A 702 -24.43 23.23 24.68
N TRP A 703 -23.67 24.02 25.46
CA TRP A 703 -22.45 24.66 24.99
C TRP A 703 -21.40 23.66 24.48
N LYS A 704 -21.21 22.54 25.19
CA LYS A 704 -20.20 21.53 24.83
C LYS A 704 -20.57 20.79 23.55
N LEU A 705 -21.85 20.46 23.38
CA LEU A 705 -22.35 19.76 22.18
C LEU A 705 -22.27 20.66 20.95
N ARG A 706 -22.70 21.93 21.07
CA ARG A 706 -22.58 22.94 20.00
C ARG A 706 -21.13 23.13 19.59
N ARG A 707 -20.24 23.37 20.55
CA ARG A 707 -18.81 23.58 20.28
C ARG A 707 -18.20 22.37 19.59
N PHE A 708 -18.46 21.15 20.08
CA PHE A 708 -17.93 19.93 19.48
C PHE A 708 -18.43 19.72 18.06
N TYR A 709 -19.72 19.96 17.78
CA TYR A 709 -20.25 19.82 16.43
C TYR A 709 -19.58 20.82 15.46
N CYS A 710 -19.59 22.11 15.79
CA CYS A 710 -19.09 23.17 14.91
C CYS A 710 -17.57 23.13 14.69
N GLU A 711 -16.79 22.79 15.73
CA GLU A 711 -15.33 22.88 15.68
C GLU A 711 -14.62 21.54 15.42
N CYS A 712 -15.26 20.40 15.73
CA CYS A 712 -14.65 19.07 15.53
C CYS A 712 -15.30 18.27 14.40
N LEU A 713 -16.63 18.12 14.42
CA LEU A 713 -17.32 17.19 13.52
C LEU A 713 -17.61 17.82 12.15
N LEU A 714 -18.17 19.03 12.14
CA LEU A 714 -18.59 19.73 10.93
C LEU A 714 -17.42 20.00 9.94
N PRO A 715 -16.21 20.41 10.38
CA PRO A 715 -15.08 20.60 9.46
C PRO A 715 -14.73 19.34 8.65
N GLU A 716 -14.79 18.17 9.28
CA GLU A 716 -14.49 16.89 8.63
C GLU A 716 -15.64 16.41 7.73
N ILE A 717 -16.88 16.87 7.98
CA ILE A 717 -18.03 16.61 7.09
C ILE A 717 -17.89 17.43 5.79
N VAL A 718 -17.55 18.71 5.89
CA VAL A 718 -17.50 19.63 4.73
C VAL A 718 -16.20 19.55 3.94
N ASP A 719 -15.07 19.23 4.58
CA ASP A 719 -13.78 18.99 3.92
C ASP A 719 -13.13 17.72 4.51
N PRO A 720 -13.55 16.51 4.07
CA PRO A 720 -13.05 15.24 4.58
C PRO A 720 -11.54 15.09 4.35
N GLN A 721 -10.76 15.13 5.43
CA GLN A 721 -9.30 14.96 5.39
C GLN A 721 -8.92 13.48 5.49
N TYR A 722 -9.62 12.71 6.32
CA TYR A 722 -9.38 11.29 6.51
C TYR A 722 -9.47 10.53 5.19
N GLY A 723 -10.46 10.83 4.34
CA GLY A 723 -10.67 10.13 3.07
C GLY A 723 -9.53 10.26 2.06
N LYS A 724 -8.64 11.24 2.23
CA LYS A 724 -7.53 11.48 1.29
C LYS A 724 -6.32 10.55 1.56
N ARG A 725 -6.05 10.21 2.82
CA ARG A 725 -4.91 9.35 3.23
C ARG A 725 -5.25 8.15 4.11
N PHE A 726 -6.50 8.03 4.55
CA PHE A 726 -6.99 7.02 5.50
C PHE A 726 -6.29 7.03 6.86
N LEU A 727 -5.83 8.20 7.32
CA LEU A 727 -5.13 8.38 8.59
C LEU A 727 -5.93 9.23 9.58
N ILE A 728 -6.12 8.71 10.80
CA ILE A 728 -6.86 9.41 11.87
C ILE A 728 -6.18 10.72 12.26
N SER A 729 -4.84 10.80 12.14
CA SER A 729 -4.05 12.01 12.43
C SER A 729 -4.44 13.22 11.59
N ASP A 730 -5.05 13.01 10.43
CA ASP A 730 -5.30 14.06 9.44
C ASP A 730 -6.61 14.80 9.68
N ILE A 731 -7.49 14.21 10.49
CA ILE A 731 -8.69 14.88 10.98
C ILE A 731 -8.24 16.14 11.72
N LYS A 732 -8.83 17.28 11.35
CA LYS A 732 -8.47 18.59 11.91
C LYS A 732 -8.78 18.60 13.41
N GLU A 733 -7.78 18.97 14.21
CA GLU A 733 -7.96 19.18 15.64
C GLU A 733 -8.28 20.66 15.88
N PRO A 734 -9.31 20.99 16.67
CA PRO A 734 -9.70 22.37 16.92
C PRO A 734 -8.65 23.09 17.77
N GLU A 735 -8.59 24.41 17.58
CA GLU A 735 -7.54 25.26 18.15
C GLU A 735 -7.52 25.24 19.68
N TYR A 736 -8.69 25.16 20.32
CA TYR A 736 -8.78 25.10 21.78
C TYR A 736 -8.17 23.84 22.39
N ILE A 737 -8.24 22.70 21.71
CA ILE A 737 -7.62 21.45 22.20
C ILE A 737 -6.10 21.56 22.05
N MET A 738 -5.62 22.21 20.98
CA MET A 738 -4.19 22.44 20.78
C MET A 738 -3.64 23.39 21.84
N GLN A 739 -4.32 24.50 22.13
CA GLN A 739 -3.94 25.47 23.16
C GLN A 739 -3.92 24.85 24.57
N GLU A 740 -4.93 24.04 24.93
CA GLU A 740 -4.95 23.39 26.25
C GLU A 740 -3.87 22.30 26.40
N LYS A 741 -3.54 21.59 25.32
CA LYS A 741 -2.40 20.65 25.30
C LYS A 741 -1.05 21.35 25.42
N GLU A 742 -0.94 22.58 24.96
CA GLU A 742 0.27 23.41 25.11
C GLU A 742 0.40 23.96 26.53
N LYS A 743 -0.71 24.27 27.21
CA LYS A 743 -0.70 24.67 28.63
C LYS A 743 -0.36 23.55 29.61
N GLU A 744 -0.65 22.29 29.26
CA GLU A 744 -0.28 21.10 30.06
C GLU A 744 1.19 20.65 29.87
N LYS A 745 1.89 21.17 28.86
CA LYS A 745 3.32 20.89 28.58
C LYS A 745 4.22 21.92 29.21
#